data_AF-A0A8C6YJ47-F1
#
_entry.id   AF-A0A8C6YJ47-F1
#
_cell.length_a   1.000
_cell.length_b   1.000
_cell.length_c   1.000
_cell.angle_alpha   90.00
_cell.angle_beta   90.00
_cell.angle_gamma   90.00
#
_symmetry.space_group_name_H-M   'P 1'
#
loop_
_entity.id
_entity.type
_entity.pdbx_description
1 polymer ?
#
loop_
_entity_poly.entity_id
_entity_poly.type
_entity_poly.pdbx_seq_one_letter_code
_entity_poly.pdbx_strand_id
1 'polypeptide(L)'
;MAEAHQAVAFQFTVTPDGVDFRLSQEALKQIYLSGVHSWKKRFIRLKNSFLTGVYPGSPSGWLAITAITVGSTWVHVDLSRGTISRIQRHLLTSCYFNLRQQTLLSALLFSTGVWILGIWLRRQMLKLLLSYHGWMFEPHASALFQTSLPKLPVPRVEDTVQRYLKSVQPLLDKEGFEQMGALARDFQQKLGPRLQKFLVLKSWWATNYVSDWWEEYIYLRGRGPIMVNSNYYIMDFLYITPTPIQAARAGNCVHAILKYRRQLDREEFEPVMALGVVPLCSYQMERMFNTTRIPGKEADSLLHLTDSRHLAVFHGGRFFKVWLYQGGKQLPPRDLEMQFQRILDDPSPPQPGELRLAALTAGSRVPWAEARAKFFSRGKNRASLDCIERAAFFLVLDEKAQGFSPEREESLSEYAKSLLHGRCYDRWFDKSFTLVVYPNGKLGGNAEHSWADAPIMGHLWEFMLATDQLQLGYCNGGHCQGVPNTDLLRPQRLVWDLPEECIQAIDAAYGEAQALADEVDFCCFCFSAFGKGLIKKCRTSPDSFIQIALQLAHFRDRGHFCLTYEASMTRLFREGRTETVRSCTGEATAFVLSMSDPNCSPLDRLQLFQEAAEKHQQMYRLAMTGAGIDRHLFCLYVMSRYLGVKSPFLDKVRGAAESLPSPNLPLRPSGAAPPALTNAPFLHPPQDSKRFGANIRQAMLDIAALMDVQPRQKAR
;
A
#
# COMPACT_ATOMS: atom_id res chain seq x y z
N MET A 1 -6.79 6.84 -5.37
CA MET A 1 -6.50 8.13 -6.02
C MET A 1 -5.03 8.27 -6.37
N ALA A 2 -4.09 8.16 -5.42
CA ALA A 2 -2.63 8.21 -5.69
C ALA A 2 -2.13 7.22 -6.77
N GLU A 3 -2.53 5.94 -6.70
CA GLU A 3 -2.16 4.93 -7.70
C GLU A 3 -2.64 5.28 -9.12
N ALA A 4 -3.82 5.91 -9.23
CA ALA A 4 -4.40 6.31 -10.51
C ALA A 4 -3.71 7.57 -11.06
N HIS A 5 -3.35 8.54 -10.21
CA HIS A 5 -2.57 9.73 -10.61
C HIS A 5 -1.18 9.35 -11.11
N GLN A 6 -0.52 8.38 -10.45
CA GLN A 6 0.80 7.93 -10.88
C GLN A 6 0.76 7.08 -12.14
N ALA A 7 -0.25 6.21 -12.30
CA ALA A 7 -0.44 5.40 -13.51
C ALA A 7 -0.60 6.24 -14.79
N VAL A 8 -1.03 7.49 -14.69
CA VAL A 8 -1.28 8.45 -15.79
C VAL A 8 -0.05 9.34 -16.08
N ALA A 9 1.01 9.28 -15.27
CA ALA A 9 2.20 10.15 -15.41
C ALA A 9 3.43 9.45 -16.06
N PHE A 10 3.27 8.26 -16.65
CA PHE A 10 4.40 7.46 -17.13
C PHE A 10 4.93 7.86 -18.51
N GLN A 11 5.94 8.74 -18.54
CA GLN A 11 6.83 8.93 -19.69
C GLN A 11 8.20 8.29 -19.45
N PHE A 12 8.62 7.44 -20.40
CA PHE A 12 9.98 6.90 -20.49
C PHE A 12 10.67 7.53 -21.70
N THR A 13 11.80 8.21 -21.48
CA THR A 13 12.74 8.57 -22.54
C THR A 13 13.46 7.31 -23.02
N VAL A 14 13.20 6.90 -24.26
CA VAL A 14 13.96 5.85 -24.96
C VAL A 14 14.96 6.55 -25.88
N THR A 15 16.24 6.20 -25.74
CA THR A 15 17.33 6.72 -26.56
C THR A 15 17.29 6.15 -27.99
N PRO A 16 17.84 6.85 -29.00
CA PRO A 16 17.47 6.69 -30.41
C PRO A 16 18.25 5.63 -31.21
N ASP A 17 18.83 4.60 -30.59
CA ASP A 17 19.74 3.70 -31.31
C ASP A 17 19.11 2.34 -31.63
N GLY A 18 18.49 2.26 -32.82
CA GLY A 18 18.48 1.07 -33.70
C GLY A 18 17.77 -0.23 -33.26
N VAL A 19 17.00 -0.81 -34.18
CA VAL A 19 16.41 -2.15 -34.03
C VAL A 19 17.51 -3.21 -34.19
N ASP A 20 17.78 -3.99 -33.13
CA ASP A 20 18.63 -5.19 -33.22
C ASP A 20 17.89 -6.44 -32.70
N PHE A 21 17.76 -7.44 -33.57
CA PHE A 21 17.10 -8.72 -33.30
C PHE A 21 18.08 -9.65 -32.58
N ARG A 22 18.39 -9.33 -31.33
CA ARG A 22 19.06 -10.26 -30.41
C ARG A 22 18.13 -10.49 -29.22
N LEU A 23 17.90 -11.75 -28.84
CA LEU A 23 17.20 -12.12 -27.61
C LEU A 23 17.60 -11.15 -26.49
N SER A 24 16.66 -10.31 -26.05
CA SER A 24 16.98 -9.08 -25.30
C SER A 24 17.66 -9.44 -23.99
N GLN A 25 18.99 -9.33 -23.97
CA GLN A 25 19.80 -9.54 -22.77
C GLN A 25 19.28 -8.69 -21.61
N GLU A 26 18.71 -7.51 -21.91
CA GLU A 26 18.11 -6.64 -20.90
C GLU A 26 16.83 -7.25 -20.27
N ALA A 27 15.87 -7.79 -21.03
CA ALA A 27 14.71 -8.44 -20.42
C ALA A 27 15.10 -9.66 -19.58
N LEU A 28 16.08 -10.46 -20.04
CA LEU A 28 16.61 -11.59 -19.26
C LEU A 28 17.35 -11.12 -18.00
N LYS A 29 18.12 -10.03 -18.09
CA LYS A 29 18.77 -9.38 -16.96
C LYS A 29 17.75 -8.88 -15.95
N GLN A 30 16.61 -8.34 -16.38
CA GLN A 30 15.56 -7.88 -15.47
C GLN A 30 14.80 -9.03 -14.80
N ILE A 31 14.55 -10.13 -15.53
CA ILE A 31 14.05 -11.38 -14.94
C ILE A 31 15.06 -11.91 -13.90
N TYR A 32 16.35 -11.87 -14.22
CA TYR A 32 17.43 -12.24 -13.32
C TYR A 32 17.49 -11.32 -12.09
N LEU A 33 17.43 -10.00 -12.24
CA LEU A 33 17.43 -9.03 -11.14
C LEU A 33 16.21 -9.20 -10.23
N SER A 34 15.03 -9.43 -10.81
CA SER A 34 13.82 -9.79 -10.04
C SER A 34 14.04 -11.09 -9.24
N GLY A 35 14.69 -12.09 -9.85
CA GLY A 35 15.12 -13.32 -9.19
C GLY A 35 16.13 -13.09 -8.06
N VAL A 36 17.15 -12.25 -8.27
CA VAL A 36 18.17 -11.89 -7.28
C VAL A 36 17.53 -11.15 -6.10
N HIS A 37 16.65 -10.18 -6.35
CA HIS A 37 15.89 -9.47 -5.32
C HIS A 37 15.05 -10.45 -4.50
N SER A 38 14.35 -11.38 -5.17
CA SER A 38 13.57 -12.42 -4.50
C SER A 38 14.45 -13.36 -3.66
N TRP A 39 15.62 -13.75 -4.18
CA TRP A 39 16.55 -14.65 -3.51
C TRP A 39 17.21 -14.01 -2.28
N LYS A 40 17.66 -12.75 -2.39
CA LYS A 40 18.17 -11.96 -1.26
C LYS A 40 17.12 -11.85 -0.16
N LYS A 41 15.86 -11.52 -0.52
CA LYS A 41 14.72 -11.47 0.43
C LYS A 41 14.41 -12.83 1.05
N ARG A 42 14.56 -13.93 0.29
CA ARG A 42 14.32 -15.29 0.77
C ARG A 42 15.40 -15.75 1.73
N PHE A 43 16.66 -15.39 1.49
CA PHE A 43 17.78 -15.71 2.36
C PHE A 43 17.67 -14.99 3.72
N ILE A 44 17.39 -13.68 3.72
CA ILE A 44 17.20 -12.90 4.96
C ILE A 44 16.04 -13.48 5.79
N ARG A 45 14.91 -13.80 5.17
CA ARG A 45 13.77 -14.42 5.86
C ARG A 45 14.06 -15.83 6.35
N LEU A 46 14.75 -16.67 5.56
CA LEU A 46 15.12 -18.02 6.00
C LEU A 46 16.03 -17.96 7.23
N LYS A 47 17.00 -17.04 7.25
CA LYS A 47 17.84 -16.78 8.42
C LYS A 47 16.99 -16.40 9.64
N ASN A 48 16.08 -15.44 9.48
CA ASN A 48 15.24 -14.96 10.58
C ASN A 48 14.26 -16.03 11.07
N SER A 49 13.51 -16.70 10.18
CA SER A 49 12.55 -17.74 10.54
C SER A 49 13.20 -18.98 11.16
N PHE A 50 14.46 -19.29 10.82
CA PHE A 50 15.23 -20.35 11.48
C PHE A 50 15.63 -19.96 12.90
N LEU A 51 16.02 -18.70 13.11
CA LEU A 51 16.39 -18.16 14.43
C LEU A 51 15.16 -17.95 15.34
N THR A 52 13.99 -17.61 14.79
CA THR A 52 12.76 -17.36 15.56
C THR A 52 11.87 -18.60 15.72
N GLY A 53 12.20 -19.73 15.07
CA GLY A 53 11.43 -20.98 15.19
C GLY A 53 10.10 -21.00 14.41
N VAL A 54 9.80 -19.95 13.63
CA VAL A 54 8.54 -19.78 12.85
C VAL A 54 8.57 -20.52 11.50
N TYR A 55 9.71 -21.11 11.13
CA TYR A 55 9.83 -21.95 9.94
C TYR A 55 9.06 -23.27 10.10
N PRO A 56 8.41 -23.83 9.04
CA PRO A 56 7.66 -25.10 9.11
C PRO A 56 8.49 -26.33 9.56
N GLY A 57 9.79 -26.17 9.73
CA GLY A 57 10.62 -27.04 10.56
C GLY A 57 11.33 -26.21 11.63
N SER A 58 11.09 -26.52 12.90
CA SER A 58 11.84 -25.97 14.03
C SER A 58 13.15 -26.75 14.25
N PRO A 59 14.16 -26.13 14.89
CA PRO A 59 15.33 -26.87 15.40
C PRO A 59 14.92 -28.05 16.30
N SER A 60 13.83 -27.91 17.07
CA SER A 60 13.28 -28.99 17.90
C SER A 60 12.73 -30.16 17.07
N GLY A 61 12.10 -29.92 15.92
CA GLY A 61 11.62 -30.97 15.02
C GLY A 61 12.77 -31.73 14.33
N TRP A 62 13.84 -31.02 13.94
CA TRP A 62 15.05 -31.64 13.43
C TRP A 62 15.75 -32.50 14.50
N LEU A 63 15.85 -32.00 15.73
CA LEU A 63 16.38 -32.73 16.88
C LEU A 63 15.55 -33.98 17.17
N ALA A 64 14.22 -33.89 17.14
CA ALA A 64 13.33 -35.03 17.37
C ALA A 64 13.53 -36.13 16.31
N ILE A 65 13.52 -35.78 15.02
CA ILE A 65 13.72 -36.76 13.94
C ILE A 65 15.13 -37.37 14.01
N THR A 66 16.14 -36.57 14.34
CA THR A 66 17.52 -37.05 14.52
C THR A 66 17.63 -37.96 15.74
N ALA A 67 17.03 -37.61 16.87
CA ALA A 67 17.03 -38.44 18.07
C ALA A 67 16.31 -39.77 17.86
N ILE A 68 15.17 -39.77 17.15
CA ILE A 68 14.44 -41.00 16.79
C ILE A 68 15.27 -41.87 15.84
N THR A 69 15.85 -41.27 14.80
CA THR A 69 16.66 -42.00 13.80
C THR A 69 17.91 -42.59 14.45
N VAL A 70 18.65 -41.79 15.23
CA VAL A 70 19.82 -42.28 15.97
C VAL A 70 19.39 -43.31 17.00
N GLY A 71 18.40 -43.04 17.86
CA GLY A 71 17.90 -43.99 18.86
C GLY A 71 17.47 -45.35 18.26
N SER A 72 16.85 -45.35 17.08
CA SER A 72 16.49 -46.58 16.37
C SER A 72 17.70 -47.44 15.99
N THR A 73 18.83 -46.81 15.64
CA THR A 73 20.08 -47.53 15.36
C THR A 73 20.69 -48.18 16.61
N TRP A 74 20.44 -47.63 17.81
CA TRP A 74 20.88 -48.22 19.08
C TRP A 74 20.01 -49.41 19.52
N VAL A 75 18.74 -49.46 19.09
CA VAL A 75 17.79 -50.55 19.37
C VAL A 75 17.79 -51.59 18.20
N HIS A 76 18.73 -51.49 17.25
CA HIS A 76 18.84 -52.36 16.08
C HIS A 76 17.60 -52.37 15.15
N VAL A 77 16.82 -51.29 15.12
CA VAL A 77 15.67 -51.12 14.23
C VAL A 77 16.02 -50.13 13.12
N ASP A 78 16.07 -50.57 11.87
CA ASP A 78 16.38 -49.69 10.73
C ASP A 78 15.12 -49.03 10.15
N LEU A 79 14.80 -47.84 10.64
CA LEU A 79 13.73 -46.99 10.11
C LEU A 79 13.95 -46.54 8.66
N SER A 80 15.20 -46.58 8.17
CA SER A 80 15.56 -46.11 6.83
C SER A 80 15.43 -47.16 5.73
N ARG A 81 15.03 -48.40 6.07
CA ARG A 81 14.95 -49.55 5.15
C ARG A 81 16.24 -49.73 4.32
N GLY A 82 17.40 -49.65 4.97
CA GLY A 82 18.71 -49.83 4.36
C GLY A 82 19.32 -48.58 3.72
N THR A 83 18.66 -47.42 3.76
CA THR A 83 19.17 -46.19 3.13
C THR A 83 20.36 -45.62 3.88
N ILE A 84 20.37 -45.68 5.22
CA ILE A 84 21.52 -45.28 6.05
C ILE A 84 22.76 -46.11 5.70
N SER A 85 22.60 -47.42 5.48
CA SER A 85 23.70 -48.31 5.07
C SER A 85 24.24 -48.00 3.66
N ARG A 86 23.40 -47.46 2.78
CA ARG A 86 23.83 -47.02 1.43
C ARG A 86 24.58 -45.70 1.51
N ILE A 87 24.09 -44.74 2.30
CA ILE A 87 24.78 -43.47 2.56
C ILE A 87 26.16 -43.75 3.17
N GLN A 88 26.23 -44.65 4.16
CA GLN A 88 27.47 -45.07 4.79
C GLN A 88 28.50 -45.61 3.79
N ARG A 89 28.07 -46.40 2.80
CA ARG A 89 28.94 -46.98 1.76
C ARG A 89 29.47 -45.95 0.75
N HIS A 90 28.76 -44.84 0.55
CA HIS A 90 29.15 -43.79 -0.40
C HIS A 90 29.85 -42.60 0.26
N LEU A 91 29.97 -42.57 1.60
CA LEU A 91 30.76 -41.58 2.30
C LEU A 91 32.25 -41.87 2.10
N LEU A 92 32.95 -40.98 1.38
CA LEU A 92 34.40 -41.02 1.12
C LEU A 92 35.28 -40.80 2.37
N THR A 93 34.71 -40.90 3.57
CA THR A 93 35.34 -40.57 4.85
C THR A 93 35.88 -41.81 5.58
N SER A 94 36.01 -42.95 4.88
CA SER A 94 36.43 -44.23 5.46
C SER A 94 37.81 -44.21 6.13
N CYS A 95 38.65 -43.22 5.82
CA CYS A 95 40.00 -43.09 6.36
C CYS A 95 40.10 -42.22 7.63
N TYR A 96 39.02 -41.54 8.04
CA TYR A 96 39.05 -40.55 9.14
C TYR A 96 38.10 -40.84 10.30
N PHE A 97 37.12 -41.74 10.13
CA PHE A 97 36.08 -42.00 11.14
C PHE A 97 35.90 -43.50 11.40
N ASN A 98 35.68 -43.86 12.67
CA ASN A 98 35.33 -45.22 13.10
C ASN A 98 33.95 -45.64 12.59
N LEU A 99 33.69 -46.95 12.47
CA LEU A 99 32.43 -47.51 11.96
C LEU A 99 31.18 -46.91 12.64
N ARG A 100 31.24 -46.72 13.98
CA ARG A 100 30.16 -46.07 14.75
C ARG A 100 29.95 -44.60 14.39
N GLN A 101 31.04 -43.86 14.14
CA GLN A 101 30.97 -42.45 13.74
C GLN A 101 30.42 -42.28 12.32
N GLN A 102 30.76 -43.21 11.41
CA GLN A 102 30.21 -43.23 10.06
C GLN A 102 28.70 -43.54 10.07
N THR A 103 28.25 -44.47 10.91
CA THR A 103 26.81 -44.78 11.07
C THR A 103 26.06 -43.59 11.67
N LEU A 104 26.62 -42.90 12.68
CA LEU A 104 26.03 -41.67 13.24
C LEU A 104 25.93 -40.55 12.21
N LEU A 105 26.98 -40.32 11.43
CA LEU A 105 26.98 -39.30 10.37
C LEU A 105 25.97 -39.64 9.26
N SER A 106 25.87 -40.92 8.88
CA SER A 106 24.91 -41.39 7.89
C SER A 106 23.46 -41.26 8.37
N ALA A 107 23.21 -41.56 9.65
CA ALA A 107 21.91 -41.37 10.30
C ALA A 107 21.52 -39.89 10.38
N LEU A 108 22.48 -39.00 10.66
CA LEU A 108 22.29 -37.54 10.70
C LEU A 108 21.96 -36.98 9.30
N LEU A 109 22.65 -37.44 8.27
CA LEU A 109 22.39 -37.04 6.88
C LEU A 109 21.01 -37.53 6.41
N PHE A 110 20.66 -38.78 6.74
CA PHE A 110 19.34 -39.34 6.46
C PHE A 110 18.22 -38.57 7.19
N SER A 111 18.36 -38.34 8.51
CA SER A 111 17.38 -37.60 9.32
C SER A 111 17.16 -36.18 8.79
N THR A 112 18.23 -35.51 8.38
CA THR A 112 18.18 -34.18 7.76
C THR A 112 17.46 -34.21 6.41
N GLY A 113 17.72 -35.21 5.57
CA GLY A 113 17.01 -35.41 4.30
C GLY A 113 15.51 -35.65 4.48
N VAL A 114 15.12 -36.52 5.41
CA VAL A 114 13.72 -36.80 5.77
C VAL A 114 13.03 -35.54 6.29
N TRP A 115 13.71 -34.78 7.15
CA TRP A 115 13.19 -33.52 7.68
C TRP A 115 12.94 -32.48 6.57
N ILE A 116 13.91 -32.31 5.64
CA ILE A 116 13.76 -31.42 4.49
C ILE A 116 12.61 -31.87 3.57
N LEU A 117 12.48 -33.17 3.30
CA LEU A 117 11.42 -33.72 2.47
C LEU A 117 10.04 -33.52 3.10
N GLY A 118 9.91 -33.73 4.41
CA GLY A 118 8.67 -33.49 5.15
C GLY A 118 8.25 -32.01 5.10
N ILE A 119 9.20 -31.08 5.24
CA ILE A 119 8.95 -29.64 5.08
C ILE A 119 8.49 -29.33 3.65
N TRP A 120 9.14 -29.92 2.65
CA TRP A 120 8.79 -29.72 1.24
C TRP A 120 7.37 -30.22 0.95
N LEU A 121 7.02 -31.45 1.37
CA LEU A 121 5.69 -32.04 1.17
C LEU A 121 4.59 -31.19 1.83
N ARG A 122 4.76 -30.84 3.12
CA ARG A 122 3.79 -29.99 3.85
C ARG A 122 3.57 -28.67 3.13
N ARG A 123 4.65 -28.05 2.62
CA ARG A 123 4.57 -26.79 1.87
C ARG A 123 3.83 -26.95 0.55
N GLN A 124 4.03 -28.05 -0.19
CA GLN A 124 3.31 -28.28 -1.44
C GLN A 124 1.82 -28.56 -1.20
N MET A 125 1.48 -29.35 -0.18
CA MET A 125 0.08 -29.59 0.21
C MET A 125 -0.62 -28.28 0.59
N LEU A 126 0.01 -27.44 1.42
CA LEU A 126 -0.54 -26.14 1.79
C LEU A 126 -0.70 -25.21 0.59
N LYS A 127 0.27 -25.19 -0.34
CA LYS A 127 0.16 -24.40 -1.57
C LYS A 127 -0.98 -24.88 -2.45
N LEU A 128 -1.12 -26.19 -2.66
CA LEU A 128 -2.21 -26.78 -3.43
C LEU A 128 -3.56 -26.40 -2.82
N LEU A 129 -3.67 -26.56 -1.49
CA LEU A 129 -4.88 -26.22 -0.74
C LEU A 129 -5.23 -24.73 -0.80
N LEU A 130 -4.24 -23.84 -0.67
CA LEU A 130 -4.44 -22.38 -0.79
C LEU A 130 -4.57 -21.89 -2.24
N SER A 131 -4.16 -22.69 -3.23
CA SER A 131 -4.29 -22.38 -4.67
C SER A 131 -5.60 -22.86 -5.29
N TYR A 132 -6.30 -23.78 -4.63
CA TYR A 132 -7.71 -24.06 -4.93
C TYR A 132 -8.50 -22.78 -4.63
N HIS A 133 -9.49 -22.37 -5.45
CA HIS A 133 -10.26 -21.14 -5.23
C HIS A 133 -11.74 -21.41 -4.88
N GLY A 134 -12.17 -22.69 -4.90
CA GLY A 134 -13.54 -23.10 -4.59
C GLY A 134 -13.92 -22.98 -3.11
N TRP A 135 -12.94 -22.82 -2.21
CA TRP A 135 -13.16 -22.61 -0.78
C TRP A 135 -13.84 -21.28 -0.44
N MET A 136 -13.95 -20.33 -1.38
CA MET A 136 -14.65 -19.05 -1.16
C MET A 136 -16.14 -19.24 -0.82
N PHE A 137 -16.67 -20.45 -0.96
CA PHE A 137 -18.06 -20.83 -0.70
C PHE A 137 -18.26 -21.70 0.56
N GLU A 138 -17.22 -22.05 1.34
CA GLU A 138 -17.36 -22.92 2.53
C GLU A 138 -16.40 -22.54 3.70
N PRO A 139 -16.73 -22.80 4.99
CA PRO A 139 -16.01 -22.20 6.13
C PRO A 139 -15.10 -23.17 6.92
N HIS A 140 -13.76 -22.99 6.97
CA HIS A 140 -12.83 -23.73 7.89
C HIS A 140 -11.51 -22.97 8.24
N ALA A 141 -10.73 -23.45 9.24
CA ALA A 141 -9.79 -22.68 10.11
C ALA A 141 -8.29 -22.51 9.69
N SER A 142 -7.52 -21.73 10.49
CA SER A 142 -6.28 -20.99 10.20
C SER A 142 -5.00 -21.30 11.03
N ALA A 143 -3.79 -21.19 10.43
CA ALA A 143 -2.63 -20.28 10.75
C ALA A 143 -1.25 -20.86 10.27
N LEU A 144 -0.20 -20.03 10.06
CA LEU A 144 1.18 -20.30 9.53
C LEU A 144 1.40 -20.30 7.99
N PHE A 145 1.03 -19.24 7.28
CA PHE A 145 0.92 -19.33 5.82
C PHE A 145 1.80 -18.42 4.95
N GLN A 146 2.60 -17.46 5.45
CA GLN A 146 3.27 -16.48 4.58
C GLN A 146 4.16 -17.11 3.48
N THR A 147 4.86 -18.23 3.76
CA THR A 147 5.62 -18.99 2.75
C THR A 147 4.80 -19.98 1.92
N SER A 148 3.59 -20.24 2.39
CA SER A 148 2.59 -21.19 1.85
C SER A 148 1.55 -20.48 0.98
N LEU A 149 1.41 -19.15 1.11
CA LEU A 149 0.55 -18.32 0.28
C LEU A 149 0.87 -18.56 -1.21
N PRO A 150 -0.17 -18.64 -2.06
CA PRO A 150 0.00 -18.82 -3.48
C PRO A 150 0.71 -17.60 -4.09
N LYS A 151 1.39 -17.83 -5.22
CA LYS A 151 1.85 -16.72 -6.06
C LYS A 151 0.65 -16.15 -6.82
N LEU A 152 0.68 -14.85 -7.11
CA LEU A 152 -0.33 -14.23 -7.96
C LEU A 152 -0.32 -14.90 -9.35
N PRO A 153 -1.48 -15.40 -9.84
CA PRO A 153 -1.56 -16.05 -11.15
C PRO A 153 -1.36 -15.03 -12.27
N VAL A 154 -0.77 -15.46 -13.38
CA VAL A 154 -0.70 -14.68 -14.62
C VAL A 154 -1.93 -15.01 -15.46
N PRO A 155 -2.86 -14.06 -15.71
CA PRO A 155 -4.04 -14.32 -16.52
C PRO A 155 -3.71 -14.70 -17.96
N ARG A 156 -4.65 -15.31 -18.68
CA ARG A 156 -4.52 -15.47 -20.14
C ARG A 156 -4.67 -14.12 -20.83
N VAL A 157 -3.91 -13.92 -21.91
CA VAL A 157 -4.03 -12.72 -22.75
C VAL A 157 -5.46 -12.58 -23.30
N GLU A 158 -6.04 -13.67 -23.77
CA GLU A 158 -7.42 -13.73 -24.28
C GLU A 158 -8.45 -13.23 -23.25
N ASP A 159 -8.43 -13.78 -22.03
CA ASP A 159 -9.34 -13.36 -20.96
C ASP A 159 -9.18 -11.88 -20.63
N THR A 160 -7.93 -11.40 -20.62
CA THR A 160 -7.58 -10.01 -20.30
C THR A 160 -8.09 -9.06 -21.38
N VAL A 161 -7.85 -9.39 -22.65
CA VAL A 161 -8.31 -8.61 -23.80
C VAL A 161 -9.83 -8.58 -23.87
N GLN A 162 -10.50 -9.72 -23.67
CA GLN A 162 -11.96 -9.79 -23.68
C GLN A 162 -12.57 -8.93 -22.56
N ARG A 163 -12.04 -9.02 -21.34
CA ARG A 163 -12.49 -8.20 -20.20
C ARG A 163 -12.17 -6.72 -20.40
N TYR A 164 -11.02 -6.39 -20.97
CA TYR A 164 -10.65 -5.02 -21.32
C TYR A 164 -11.66 -4.42 -22.31
N LEU A 165 -11.98 -5.11 -23.40
CA LEU A 165 -12.97 -4.64 -24.38
C LEU A 165 -14.34 -4.39 -23.70
N LYS A 166 -14.81 -5.32 -22.86
CA LYS A 166 -16.05 -5.12 -22.07
C LYS A 166 -15.98 -3.87 -21.18
N SER A 167 -14.82 -3.57 -20.59
CA SER A 167 -14.66 -2.42 -19.70
C SER A 167 -14.65 -1.07 -20.42
N VAL A 168 -14.25 -1.03 -21.69
CA VAL A 168 -14.19 0.22 -22.48
C VAL A 168 -15.42 0.41 -23.38
N GLN A 169 -16.25 -0.62 -23.55
CA GLN A 169 -17.49 -0.54 -24.32
C GLN A 169 -18.41 0.62 -23.91
N PRO A 170 -18.68 0.91 -22.62
CA PRO A 170 -19.52 2.05 -22.24
C PRO A 170 -18.83 3.42 -22.41
N LEU A 171 -17.53 3.45 -22.73
CA LEU A 171 -16.70 4.65 -22.80
C LEU A 171 -16.38 5.07 -24.24
N LEU A 172 -16.58 4.18 -25.21
CA LEU A 172 -16.23 4.40 -26.61
C LEU A 172 -17.50 4.46 -27.45
N ASP A 173 -17.45 5.30 -28.48
CA ASP A 173 -18.43 5.23 -29.56
C ASP A 173 -18.22 3.97 -30.41
N LYS A 174 -19.15 3.73 -31.34
CA LYS A 174 -19.14 2.52 -32.18
C LYS A 174 -17.84 2.39 -32.98
N GLU A 175 -17.40 3.48 -33.61
CA GLU A 175 -16.17 3.48 -34.42
C GLU A 175 -14.93 3.25 -33.56
N GLY A 176 -14.80 3.96 -32.43
CA GLY A 176 -13.69 3.80 -31.49
C GLY A 176 -13.63 2.38 -30.91
N PHE A 177 -14.77 1.77 -30.63
CA PHE A 177 -14.85 0.38 -30.16
C PHE A 177 -14.43 -0.64 -31.23
N GLU A 178 -14.86 -0.46 -32.48
CA GLU A 178 -14.47 -1.31 -33.61
C GLU A 178 -12.96 -1.23 -33.87
N GLN A 179 -12.39 -0.02 -33.86
CA GLN A 179 -10.95 0.21 -33.97
C GLN A 179 -10.19 -0.45 -32.81
N MET A 180 -10.64 -0.28 -31.57
CA MET A 180 -10.02 -0.92 -30.41
C MET A 180 -10.09 -2.45 -30.51
N GLY A 181 -11.21 -2.99 -30.97
CA GLY A 181 -11.39 -4.42 -31.22
C GLY A 181 -10.42 -4.97 -32.26
N ALA A 182 -10.13 -4.21 -33.33
CA ALA A 182 -9.13 -4.59 -34.32
C ALA A 182 -7.71 -4.64 -33.73
N LEU A 183 -7.31 -3.61 -32.98
CA LEU A 183 -6.01 -3.56 -32.31
C LEU A 183 -5.85 -4.68 -31.27
N ALA A 184 -6.90 -4.94 -30.50
CA ALA A 184 -6.96 -6.01 -29.52
C ALA A 184 -6.76 -7.39 -30.15
N ARG A 185 -7.43 -7.67 -31.28
CA ARG A 185 -7.27 -8.93 -32.04
C ARG A 185 -5.85 -9.09 -32.59
N ASP A 186 -5.30 -8.04 -33.18
CA ASP A 186 -3.92 -8.04 -33.68
C ASP A 186 -2.90 -8.32 -32.57
N PHE A 187 -3.05 -7.64 -31.43
CA PHE A 187 -2.22 -7.86 -30.25
C PHE A 187 -2.33 -9.30 -29.74
N GLN A 188 -3.55 -9.84 -29.60
CA GLN A 188 -3.79 -11.19 -29.10
C GLN A 188 -3.19 -12.26 -30.01
N GLN A 189 -3.16 -12.06 -31.33
CA GLN A 189 -2.63 -13.02 -32.29
C GLN A 189 -1.11 -12.93 -32.45
N LYS A 190 -0.54 -11.72 -32.39
CA LYS A 190 0.88 -11.47 -32.69
C LYS A 190 1.71 -11.27 -31.42
N LEU A 191 1.67 -10.08 -30.84
CA LEU A 191 2.63 -9.67 -29.81
C LEU A 191 2.31 -10.25 -28.43
N GLY A 192 1.04 -10.34 -28.07
CA GLY A 192 0.56 -10.82 -26.77
C GLY A 192 1.15 -12.17 -26.35
N PRO A 193 1.10 -13.23 -27.20
CA PRO A 193 1.68 -14.53 -26.87
C PRO A 193 3.19 -14.48 -26.60
N ARG A 194 3.94 -13.60 -27.29
CA ARG A 194 5.38 -13.42 -27.06
C ARG A 194 5.63 -12.79 -25.69
N LEU A 195 4.94 -11.70 -25.36
CA LEU A 195 5.06 -11.04 -24.06
C LEU A 195 4.61 -11.95 -22.90
N GLN A 196 3.53 -12.70 -23.10
CA GLN A 196 3.00 -13.66 -22.14
C GLN A 196 4.04 -14.70 -21.74
N LYS A 197 4.80 -15.26 -22.69
CA LYS A 197 5.85 -16.26 -22.40
C LYS A 197 6.89 -15.72 -21.42
N PHE A 198 7.35 -14.48 -21.62
CA PHE A 198 8.30 -13.85 -20.69
C PHE A 198 7.68 -13.53 -19.33
N LEU A 199 6.41 -13.15 -19.30
CA LEU A 199 5.72 -12.87 -18.05
C LEU A 199 5.49 -14.14 -17.21
N VAL A 200 5.11 -15.23 -17.87
CA VAL A 200 5.03 -16.57 -17.24
C VAL A 200 6.40 -16.99 -16.73
N LEU A 201 7.47 -16.80 -17.51
CA LEU A 201 8.83 -17.06 -17.05
C LEU A 201 9.17 -16.24 -15.80
N LYS A 202 8.88 -14.92 -15.78
CA LYS A 202 9.05 -14.07 -14.59
C LYS A 202 8.28 -14.62 -13.39
N SER A 203 7.06 -15.12 -13.57
CA SER A 203 6.26 -15.69 -12.48
C SER A 203 6.91 -16.92 -11.80
N TRP A 204 7.76 -17.65 -12.51
CA TRP A 204 8.50 -18.79 -11.95
C TRP A 204 9.60 -18.33 -10.99
N TRP A 205 10.30 -17.24 -11.34
CA TRP A 205 11.45 -16.72 -10.60
C TRP A 205 11.07 -15.70 -9.51
N ALA A 206 10.11 -14.83 -9.79
CA ALA A 206 9.66 -13.81 -8.84
C ALA A 206 8.72 -14.41 -7.77
N THR A 207 8.67 -13.78 -6.59
CA THR A 207 7.69 -14.11 -5.54
C THR A 207 6.28 -13.67 -5.91
N ASN A 208 6.18 -12.55 -6.62
CA ASN A 208 5.00 -12.01 -7.26
C ASN A 208 5.47 -11.33 -8.56
N TYR A 209 4.81 -11.58 -9.68
CA TYR A 209 5.25 -11.05 -10.98
C TYR A 209 4.93 -9.55 -11.16
N VAL A 210 4.13 -8.96 -10.28
CA VAL A 210 3.68 -7.57 -10.36
C VAL A 210 4.44 -6.67 -9.39
N SER A 211 4.61 -7.11 -8.14
CA SER A 211 4.89 -6.20 -7.01
C SER A 211 6.18 -5.40 -7.11
N ASP A 212 7.27 -5.97 -7.66
CA ASP A 212 8.54 -5.26 -7.81
C ASP A 212 8.44 -4.15 -8.88
N TRP A 213 7.84 -4.47 -10.02
CA TRP A 213 7.58 -3.49 -11.06
C TRP A 213 6.51 -2.47 -10.64
N TRP A 214 5.49 -2.88 -9.89
CA TRP A 214 4.49 -1.95 -9.38
C TRP A 214 5.12 -0.92 -8.44
N GLU A 215 5.92 -1.37 -7.47
CA GLU A 215 6.63 -0.47 -6.55
C GLU A 215 7.59 0.47 -7.29
N GLU A 216 8.42 -0.08 -8.17
CA GLU A 216 9.45 0.68 -8.90
C GLU A 216 8.85 1.69 -9.87
N TYR A 217 7.97 1.22 -10.77
CA TYR A 217 7.45 2.06 -11.83
C TYR A 217 6.41 3.00 -11.27
N ILE A 218 5.35 2.51 -10.62
CA ILE A 218 4.24 3.36 -10.19
C ILE A 218 4.71 4.45 -9.24
N TYR A 219 5.50 4.08 -8.22
CA TYR A 219 5.86 5.04 -7.20
C TYR A 219 7.26 5.60 -7.34
N LEU A 220 8.28 4.73 -7.42
CA LEU A 220 9.66 5.16 -7.24
C LEU A 220 10.25 5.88 -8.45
N ARG A 221 9.66 5.75 -9.64
CA ARG A 221 10.11 6.49 -10.84
C ARG A 221 9.33 7.78 -11.09
N GLY A 222 8.17 8.00 -10.44
CA GLY A 222 7.46 9.28 -10.51
C GLY A 222 8.31 10.42 -9.97
N ARG A 223 8.51 11.50 -10.75
CA ARG A 223 9.41 12.63 -10.40
C ARG A 223 8.69 13.86 -9.83
N GLY A 224 7.37 13.90 -9.91
CA GLY A 224 6.57 14.98 -9.33
C GLY A 224 6.47 14.91 -7.80
N PRO A 225 5.91 15.97 -7.17
CA PRO A 225 5.66 16.04 -5.74
C PRO A 225 4.84 14.85 -5.21
N ILE A 226 5.23 14.29 -4.06
CA ILE A 226 4.50 13.16 -3.44
C ILE A 226 3.45 13.59 -2.41
N MET A 227 3.57 14.81 -1.84
CA MET A 227 2.71 15.32 -0.76
C MET A 227 1.21 15.16 -1.03
N VAL A 228 0.74 15.56 -2.21
CA VAL A 228 -0.68 15.45 -2.62
C VAL A 228 -0.89 14.29 -3.59
N ASN A 229 0.05 14.09 -4.52
CA ASN A 229 -0.16 13.14 -5.63
C ASN A 229 0.03 11.68 -5.23
N SER A 230 0.70 11.41 -4.10
CA SER A 230 1.02 10.04 -3.67
C SER A 230 0.61 9.77 -2.23
N ASN A 231 1.03 10.63 -1.29
CA ASN A 231 0.78 10.43 0.13
C ASN A 231 -0.71 10.52 0.42
N TYR A 232 -1.16 9.76 1.41
CA TYR A 232 -2.54 9.76 1.87
C TYR A 232 -2.60 10.07 3.37
N TYR A 233 -3.79 10.40 3.85
CA TYR A 233 -4.00 10.78 5.24
C TYR A 233 -4.99 9.87 5.97
N ILE A 234 -4.97 9.91 7.30
CA ILE A 234 -5.89 9.20 8.19
C ILE A 234 -6.30 10.15 9.33
N MET A 235 -7.56 10.12 9.76
CA MET A 235 -8.09 11.00 10.82
C MET A 235 -8.25 10.29 12.17
N ASP A 236 -8.37 11.08 13.24
CA ASP A 236 -8.82 10.65 14.58
C ASP A 236 -10.27 10.13 14.60
N PHE A 237 -10.71 9.70 15.78
CA PHE A 237 -12.12 9.73 16.15
C PHE A 237 -12.77 11.09 15.83
N LEU A 238 -13.88 11.05 15.11
CA LEU A 238 -14.66 12.24 14.78
C LEU A 238 -15.26 12.87 16.04
N TYR A 239 -15.90 12.06 16.89
CA TYR A 239 -16.74 12.53 17.99
C TYR A 239 -16.13 12.42 19.38
N ILE A 240 -14.95 11.80 19.49
CA ILE A 240 -14.30 11.54 20.78
C ILE A 240 -12.96 12.25 20.79
N THR A 241 -12.63 12.88 21.92
CA THR A 241 -11.32 13.47 22.19
C THR A 241 -10.89 12.97 23.57
N PRO A 242 -10.08 11.89 23.67
CA PRO A 242 -9.78 11.27 24.96
C PRO A 242 -9.07 12.17 25.97
N THR A 243 -8.27 13.13 25.50
CA THR A 243 -7.70 14.21 26.30
C THR A 243 -7.53 15.47 25.45
N PRO A 244 -7.73 16.68 25.99
CA PRO A 244 -7.40 17.92 25.31
C PRO A 244 -5.90 18.24 25.35
N ILE A 245 -5.08 17.53 26.14
CA ILE A 245 -3.67 17.84 26.34
C ILE A 245 -2.83 17.20 25.23
N GLN A 246 -2.23 18.03 24.38
CA GLN A 246 -1.42 17.60 23.24
C GLN A 246 -0.27 16.66 23.63
N ALA A 247 0.53 17.01 24.64
CA ALA A 247 1.65 16.19 25.09
C ALA A 247 1.19 14.82 25.63
N ALA A 248 0.10 14.79 26.40
CA ALA A 248 -0.49 13.55 26.92
C ALA A 248 -0.99 12.67 25.79
N ARG A 249 -1.71 13.26 24.83
CA ARG A 249 -2.19 12.57 23.63
C ARG A 249 -1.04 11.92 22.87
N ALA A 250 0.02 12.69 22.60
CA ALA A 250 1.22 12.19 21.95
C ALA A 250 1.88 11.07 22.76
N GLY A 251 1.97 11.20 24.09
CA GLY A 251 2.55 10.20 25.00
C GLY A 251 1.88 8.83 24.89
N ASN A 252 0.55 8.79 25.05
CA ASN A 252 -0.21 7.55 24.93
C ASN A 252 -0.17 6.96 23.51
N CYS A 253 -0.41 7.77 22.48
CA CYS A 253 -0.44 7.28 21.09
C CYS A 253 0.92 6.75 20.64
N VAL A 254 2.02 7.43 20.95
CA VAL A 254 3.38 6.93 20.65
C VAL A 254 3.63 5.63 21.41
N HIS A 255 3.28 5.54 22.69
CA HIS A 255 3.43 4.29 23.45
C HIS A 255 2.61 3.14 22.85
N ALA A 256 1.37 3.40 22.42
CA ALA A 256 0.52 2.41 21.76
C ALA A 256 1.12 1.94 20.42
N ILE A 257 1.68 2.84 19.62
CA ILE A 257 2.43 2.49 18.40
C ILE A 257 3.66 1.62 18.74
N LEU A 258 4.37 1.90 19.84
CA LEU A 258 5.50 1.07 20.27
C LEU A 258 5.07 -0.33 20.73
N LYS A 259 3.90 -0.46 21.37
CA LYS A 259 3.30 -1.76 21.68
C LYS A 259 3.00 -2.54 20.41
N TYR A 260 2.39 -1.88 19.41
CA TYR A 260 2.12 -2.46 18.10
C TYR A 260 3.41 -2.94 17.43
N ARG A 261 4.42 -2.07 17.35
CA ARG A 261 5.73 -2.40 16.78
C ARG A 261 6.36 -3.60 17.47
N ARG A 262 6.30 -3.67 18.80
CA ARG A 262 6.84 -4.80 19.56
C ARG A 262 6.12 -6.11 19.25
N GLN A 263 4.79 -6.09 19.13
CA GLN A 263 4.02 -7.27 18.73
C GLN A 263 4.37 -7.71 17.29
N LEU A 264 4.57 -6.74 16.40
CA LEU A 264 5.01 -7.01 15.03
C LEU A 264 6.41 -7.64 14.99
N ASP A 265 7.38 -7.03 15.67
CA ASP A 265 8.78 -7.48 15.72
C ASP A 265 8.91 -8.89 16.35
N ARG A 266 7.97 -9.26 17.22
CA ARG A 266 7.89 -10.58 17.86
C ARG A 266 7.00 -11.58 17.14
N GLU A 267 6.40 -11.17 16.03
CA GLU A 267 5.45 -11.98 15.25
C GLU A 267 4.25 -12.48 16.10
N GLU A 268 3.80 -11.66 17.06
CA GLU A 268 2.70 -11.97 17.99
C GLU A 268 1.30 -11.64 17.41
N PHE A 269 1.23 -11.05 16.21
CA PHE A 269 -0.06 -10.74 15.57
C PHE A 269 -0.72 -11.98 14.99
N GLU A 270 -2.00 -12.16 15.33
CA GLU A 270 -2.86 -13.09 14.62
C GLU A 270 -2.97 -12.70 13.14
N PRO A 271 -2.81 -13.65 12.20
CA PRO A 271 -2.95 -13.37 10.79
C PRO A 271 -4.33 -12.78 10.48
N VAL A 272 -4.37 -11.72 9.68
CA VAL A 272 -5.64 -11.20 9.17
C VAL A 272 -6.24 -12.21 8.21
N MET A 273 -7.45 -12.68 8.50
CA MET A 273 -8.13 -13.74 7.74
C MET A 273 -9.24 -13.15 6.86
N ALA A 274 -9.18 -13.35 5.54
CA ALA A 274 -10.29 -13.14 4.63
C ALA A 274 -11.40 -14.15 4.91
N LEU A 275 -12.61 -13.66 5.19
CA LEU A 275 -13.78 -14.47 5.55
C LEU A 275 -13.54 -15.39 6.76
N GLY A 276 -12.53 -15.13 7.59
CA GLY A 276 -12.12 -16.01 8.69
C GLY A 276 -11.38 -17.28 8.27
N VAL A 277 -11.16 -17.50 6.97
CA VAL A 277 -10.67 -18.78 6.41
C VAL A 277 -9.30 -18.63 5.79
N VAL A 278 -9.09 -17.60 4.95
CA VAL A 278 -7.85 -17.48 4.17
C VAL A 278 -6.95 -16.37 4.68
N PRO A 279 -5.69 -16.70 5.04
CA PRO A 279 -4.73 -15.71 5.51
C PRO A 279 -4.44 -14.66 4.44
N LEU A 280 -4.36 -13.40 4.86
CA LEU A 280 -3.85 -12.32 4.03
C LEU A 280 -2.35 -12.14 4.24
N CYS A 281 -1.65 -11.78 3.17
CA CYS A 281 -0.24 -11.48 3.21
C CYS A 281 0.06 -10.30 4.15
N SER A 282 1.01 -10.47 5.05
CA SER A 282 1.46 -9.46 6.03
C SER A 282 2.76 -8.75 5.64
N TYR A 283 3.34 -9.05 4.47
CA TYR A 283 4.67 -8.56 4.06
C TYR A 283 4.84 -7.04 4.18
N GLN A 284 3.79 -6.28 3.87
CA GLN A 284 3.84 -4.82 3.93
C GLN A 284 3.97 -4.29 5.36
N MET A 285 3.45 -5.03 6.36
CA MET A 285 3.48 -4.65 7.78
C MET A 285 4.93 -4.56 8.29
N GLU A 286 5.80 -5.49 7.87
CA GLU A 286 7.23 -5.53 8.22
C GLU A 286 7.97 -4.22 7.88
N ARG A 287 7.48 -3.46 6.89
CA ARG A 287 8.12 -2.23 6.38
C ARG A 287 7.55 -0.95 6.97
N MET A 288 6.61 -1.04 7.91
CA MET A 288 5.90 0.12 8.46
C MET A 288 6.81 1.07 9.25
N PHE A 289 7.70 0.50 10.06
CA PHE A 289 8.63 1.25 10.89
C PHE A 289 10.01 1.33 10.26
N ASN A 290 10.78 2.34 10.66
CA ASN A 290 12.17 2.52 10.27
C ASN A 290 12.37 2.60 8.75
N THR A 291 11.33 3.03 8.04
CA THR A 291 11.33 3.11 6.58
C THR A 291 11.26 4.57 6.16
N THR A 292 12.02 4.89 5.12
CA THR A 292 11.96 6.20 4.47
C THR A 292 12.27 6.04 2.98
N ARG A 293 11.65 6.88 2.16
CA ARG A 293 11.90 7.00 0.74
C ARG A 293 13.03 7.98 0.49
N ILE A 294 14.12 7.50 -0.09
CA ILE A 294 15.28 8.31 -0.45
C ILE A 294 15.11 8.84 -1.88
N PRO A 295 15.16 10.16 -2.10
CA PRO A 295 15.04 10.73 -3.44
C PRO A 295 16.26 10.39 -4.31
N GLY A 296 16.02 10.11 -5.59
CA GLY A 296 17.06 9.95 -6.60
C GLY A 296 16.77 10.78 -7.85
N LYS A 297 17.75 10.91 -8.75
CA LYS A 297 17.55 11.68 -10.00
C LYS A 297 16.62 10.95 -10.97
N GLU A 298 16.88 9.67 -11.21
CA GLU A 298 16.06 8.85 -12.13
C GLU A 298 14.96 8.07 -11.41
N ALA A 299 15.29 7.51 -10.24
CA ALA A 299 14.40 6.72 -9.42
C ALA A 299 14.75 6.89 -7.94
N ASP A 300 13.72 6.90 -7.10
CA ASP A 300 13.85 6.88 -5.65
C ASP A 300 14.11 5.45 -5.16
N SER A 301 14.44 5.30 -3.89
CA SER A 301 14.61 3.99 -3.26
C SER A 301 14.00 3.96 -1.87
N LEU A 302 13.50 2.80 -1.45
CA LEU A 302 13.00 2.62 -0.08
C LEU A 302 14.12 2.07 0.80
N LEU A 303 14.54 2.88 1.77
CA LEU A 303 15.45 2.48 2.84
C LEU A 303 14.63 1.95 4.01
N HIS A 304 14.81 0.68 4.35
CA HIS A 304 14.22 0.07 5.54
C HIS A 304 15.33 -0.43 6.47
N LEU A 305 15.24 -0.08 7.75
CA LEU A 305 16.26 -0.39 8.76
C LEU A 305 15.68 -1.27 9.88
N THR A 306 16.51 -2.09 10.52
CA THR A 306 16.05 -3.06 11.53
C THR A 306 16.17 -2.58 12.97
N ASP A 307 16.95 -1.52 13.24
CA ASP A 307 17.48 -1.22 14.58
C ASP A 307 17.17 0.18 15.13
N SER A 308 16.14 0.87 14.63
CA SER A 308 15.80 2.21 15.14
C SER A 308 15.25 2.18 16.57
N ARG A 309 15.72 3.11 17.42
CA ARG A 309 15.34 3.24 18.84
C ARG A 309 14.89 4.65 19.23
N HIS A 310 14.70 5.53 18.26
CA HIS A 310 14.32 6.92 18.51
C HIS A 310 13.21 7.38 17.55
N LEU A 311 12.61 8.49 17.92
CA LEU A 311 11.59 9.22 17.17
C LEU A 311 12.18 10.56 16.74
N ALA A 312 11.85 10.98 15.52
CA ALA A 312 12.09 12.35 15.08
C ALA A 312 10.80 13.15 15.27
N VAL A 313 10.91 14.31 15.92
CA VAL A 313 9.78 15.16 16.28
C VAL A 313 9.97 16.54 15.65
N PHE A 314 8.91 17.07 15.05
CA PHE A 314 8.84 18.45 14.56
C PHE A 314 7.88 19.28 15.41
N HIS A 315 8.32 20.47 15.81
CA HIS A 315 7.48 21.46 16.48
C HIS A 315 8.01 22.88 16.26
N GLY A 316 7.15 23.84 15.91
CA GLY A 316 7.53 25.26 15.77
C GLY A 316 8.73 25.50 14.85
N GLY A 317 8.82 24.78 13.72
CA GLY A 317 9.92 24.92 12.76
C GLY A 317 11.23 24.22 13.12
N ARG A 318 11.20 23.33 14.12
CA ARG A 318 12.41 22.76 14.73
C ARG A 318 12.31 21.25 14.80
N PHE A 319 13.45 20.59 14.70
CA PHE A 319 13.55 19.13 14.74
C PHE A 319 14.24 18.65 16.02
N PHE A 320 13.72 17.57 16.59
CA PHE A 320 14.21 16.96 17.82
C PHE A 320 14.30 15.44 17.68
N LYS A 321 15.25 14.86 18.39
CA LYS A 321 15.38 13.42 18.60
C LYS A 321 14.89 13.06 20.00
N VAL A 322 13.94 12.14 20.07
CA VAL A 322 13.43 11.57 21.32
C VAL A 322 13.76 10.08 21.37
N TRP A 323 14.48 9.64 22.39
CA TRP A 323 14.72 8.21 22.61
C TRP A 323 13.43 7.52 23.07
N LEU A 324 13.15 6.34 22.52
CA LEU A 324 11.92 5.58 22.84
C LEU A 324 12.14 4.51 23.91
N TYR A 325 13.40 4.30 24.31
CA TYR A 325 13.81 3.25 25.24
C TYR A 325 14.85 3.76 26.24
N GLN A 326 14.79 3.26 27.47
CA GLN A 326 15.83 3.42 28.50
C GLN A 326 16.17 2.04 29.09
N GLY A 327 17.45 1.68 29.14
CA GLY A 327 17.87 0.36 29.65
C GLY A 327 17.23 -0.83 28.92
N GLY A 328 16.89 -0.68 27.64
CA GLY A 328 16.20 -1.71 26.84
C GLY A 328 14.69 -1.82 27.07
N LYS A 329 14.11 -1.05 27.99
CA LYS A 329 12.66 -0.96 28.21
C LYS A 329 12.07 0.22 27.46
N GLN A 330 10.86 0.05 26.92
CA GLN A 330 10.11 1.14 26.28
C GLN A 330 9.74 2.19 27.33
N LEU A 331 9.81 3.47 26.96
CA LEU A 331 9.37 4.54 27.85
C LEU A 331 7.86 4.45 28.10
N PRO A 332 7.40 4.59 29.36
CA PRO A 332 5.98 4.64 29.69
C PRO A 332 5.33 5.92 29.13
N PRO A 333 4.00 5.96 29.00
CA PRO A 333 3.30 7.10 28.41
C PRO A 333 3.58 8.44 29.12
N ARG A 334 3.64 8.44 30.46
CA ARG A 334 3.91 9.64 31.26
C ARG A 334 5.31 10.21 31.04
N ASP A 335 6.30 9.35 30.78
CA ASP A 335 7.66 9.78 30.44
C ASP A 335 7.69 10.41 29.04
N LEU A 336 7.00 9.80 28.07
CA LEU A 336 6.88 10.34 26.71
C LEU A 336 6.16 11.68 26.72
N GLU A 337 5.06 11.80 27.46
CA GLU A 337 4.35 13.06 27.67
C GLU A 337 5.30 14.15 28.20
N MET A 338 6.09 13.86 29.25
CA MET A 338 7.05 14.82 29.77
C MET A 338 8.08 15.24 28.70
N GLN A 339 8.58 14.30 27.89
CA GLN A 339 9.52 14.61 26.81
C GLN A 339 8.89 15.49 25.72
N PHE A 340 7.62 15.25 25.37
CA PHE A 340 6.90 16.10 24.41
C PHE A 340 6.58 17.47 24.98
N GLN A 341 6.21 17.56 26.27
CA GLN A 341 6.01 18.84 26.94
C GLN A 341 7.31 19.67 26.97
N ARG A 342 8.46 19.03 27.21
CA ARG A 342 9.78 19.68 27.11
C ARG A 342 10.06 20.27 25.71
N ILE A 343 9.50 19.68 24.64
CA ILE A 343 9.63 20.21 23.27
C ILE A 343 8.67 21.39 23.06
N LEU A 344 7.43 21.27 23.53
CA LEU A 344 6.43 22.35 23.44
C LEU A 344 6.89 23.60 24.19
N ASP A 345 7.50 23.41 25.36
CA ASP A 345 7.99 24.49 26.23
C ASP A 345 9.37 25.04 25.81
N ASP A 346 10.01 24.45 24.79
CA ASP A 346 11.35 24.89 24.35
C ASP A 346 11.25 26.28 23.68
N PRO A 347 11.91 27.33 24.20
CA PRO A 347 11.81 28.68 23.66
C PRO A 347 12.80 28.98 22.52
N SER A 348 13.67 28.04 22.14
CA SER A 348 14.71 28.28 21.13
C SER A 348 14.10 28.60 19.76
N PRO A 349 14.60 29.61 19.02
CA PRO A 349 14.14 29.85 17.66
C PRO A 349 14.65 28.77 16.68
N PRO A 350 13.98 28.56 15.54
CA PRO A 350 14.54 27.78 14.43
C PRO A 350 15.79 28.47 13.88
N GLN A 351 16.75 27.68 13.38
CA GLN A 351 17.90 28.21 12.66
C GLN A 351 17.45 28.81 11.31
N PRO A 352 18.23 29.73 10.70
CA PRO A 352 17.92 30.25 9.37
C PRO A 352 17.68 29.12 8.36
N GLY A 353 16.54 29.18 7.65
CA GLY A 353 16.09 28.15 6.70
C GLY A 353 15.46 26.89 7.32
N GLU A 354 15.67 26.62 8.61
CA GLU A 354 15.22 25.38 9.24
C GLU A 354 13.69 25.24 9.29
N LEU A 355 12.99 26.35 9.56
CA LEU A 355 11.53 26.40 9.66
C LEU A 355 10.86 25.69 8.48
N ARG A 356 11.39 25.93 7.26
CA ARG A 356 10.83 25.41 6.01
C ARG A 356 11.57 24.18 5.47
N LEU A 357 12.58 23.68 6.17
CA LEU A 357 13.48 22.64 5.67
C LEU A 357 12.76 21.41 5.10
N ALA A 358 11.67 20.96 5.73
CA ALA A 358 10.96 19.77 5.26
C ALA A 358 10.20 19.99 3.94
N ALA A 359 10.04 21.23 3.46
CA ALA A 359 9.47 21.54 2.16
C ALA A 359 10.24 20.89 1.01
N LEU A 360 11.53 20.63 1.19
CA LEU A 360 12.33 19.82 0.25
C LEU A 360 11.70 18.44 -0.01
N THR A 361 11.05 17.83 0.98
CA THR A 361 10.37 16.54 0.82
C THR A 361 8.98 16.65 0.18
N ALA A 362 8.41 17.86 0.18
CA ALA A 362 7.08 18.16 -0.35
C ALA A 362 7.09 18.41 -1.85
N GLY A 363 8.13 19.07 -2.36
CA GLY A 363 8.30 19.42 -3.78
C GLY A 363 8.75 18.27 -4.68
N SER A 364 9.17 18.61 -5.90
CA SER A 364 9.61 17.65 -6.91
C SER A 364 10.83 16.82 -6.48
N ARG A 365 10.90 15.57 -6.96
CA ARG A 365 11.87 14.56 -6.47
C ARG A 365 13.30 14.84 -6.89
N VAL A 366 13.50 15.40 -8.09
CA VAL A 366 14.85 15.66 -8.64
C VAL A 366 15.54 16.82 -7.91
N PRO A 367 14.92 18.01 -7.74
CA PRO A 367 15.50 19.07 -6.92
C PRO A 367 15.83 18.60 -5.50
N TRP A 368 14.96 17.79 -4.89
CA TRP A 368 15.23 17.22 -3.58
C TRP A 368 16.44 16.28 -3.59
N ALA A 369 16.55 15.37 -4.58
CA ALA A 369 17.70 14.48 -4.71
C ALA A 369 19.03 15.27 -4.82
N GLU A 370 19.02 16.37 -5.57
CA GLU A 370 20.18 17.24 -5.78
C GLU A 370 20.55 18.02 -4.51
N ALA A 371 19.57 18.64 -3.85
CA ALA A 371 19.79 19.32 -2.58
C ALA A 371 20.30 18.36 -1.50
N ARG A 372 19.71 17.15 -1.40
CA ARG A 372 20.15 16.10 -0.48
C ARG A 372 21.61 15.72 -0.71
N ALA A 373 22.01 15.50 -1.96
CA ALA A 373 23.38 15.13 -2.31
C ALA A 373 24.39 16.26 -2.01
N LYS A 374 24.02 17.50 -2.34
CA LYS A 374 24.89 18.68 -2.21
C LYS A 374 25.06 19.13 -0.76
N PHE A 375 23.97 19.26 0.00
CA PHE A 375 23.99 19.92 1.31
C PHE A 375 23.89 18.97 2.50
N PHE A 376 23.42 17.73 2.33
CA PHE A 376 23.15 16.80 3.43
C PHE A 376 24.03 15.54 3.44
N SER A 377 25.09 15.51 2.63
CA SER A 377 25.98 14.35 2.52
C SER A 377 27.11 14.32 3.54
N ARG A 378 27.36 15.40 4.29
CA ARG A 378 28.46 15.54 5.27
C ARG A 378 28.07 16.39 6.48
N GLY A 379 28.93 16.39 7.49
CA GLY A 379 28.86 17.30 8.64
C GLY A 379 27.58 17.18 9.49
N LYS A 380 27.16 18.32 10.07
CA LYS A 380 25.97 18.42 10.94
C LYS A 380 24.69 18.04 10.20
N ASN A 381 24.54 18.48 8.95
CA ASN A 381 23.37 18.17 8.12
C ASN A 381 23.20 16.68 7.90
N ARG A 382 24.28 15.94 7.60
CA ARG A 382 24.22 14.48 7.47
C ARG A 382 23.76 13.83 8.77
N ALA A 383 24.32 14.23 9.91
CA ALA A 383 23.98 13.64 11.20
C ALA A 383 22.50 13.90 11.56
N SER A 384 22.00 15.11 11.32
CA SER A 384 20.61 15.48 11.56
C SER A 384 19.65 14.81 10.58
N LEU A 385 19.98 14.76 9.28
CA LEU A 385 19.17 14.04 8.27
C LEU A 385 19.13 12.54 8.56
N ASP A 386 20.28 11.92 8.89
CA ASP A 386 20.36 10.51 9.27
C ASP A 386 19.51 10.22 10.52
N CYS A 387 19.44 11.15 11.46
CA CYS A 387 18.52 11.04 12.59
C CYS A 387 17.05 10.93 12.14
N ILE A 388 16.60 11.74 11.18
CA ILE A 388 15.23 11.72 10.67
C ILE A 388 14.97 10.43 9.86
N GLU A 389 15.85 10.14 8.89
CA GLU A 389 15.75 8.98 8.01
C GLU A 389 15.75 7.67 8.81
N ARG A 390 16.57 7.57 9.86
CA ARG A 390 16.66 6.38 10.73
C ARG A 390 15.59 6.31 11.82
N ALA A 391 14.78 7.34 12.06
CA ALA A 391 13.76 7.32 13.13
C ALA A 391 12.74 6.17 12.95
N ALA A 392 12.07 5.76 14.03
CA ALA A 392 11.06 4.71 13.96
C ALA A 392 9.88 5.11 13.07
N PHE A 393 9.44 6.36 13.23
CA PHE A 393 8.46 7.09 12.43
C PHE A 393 8.67 8.58 12.69
N PHE A 394 7.83 9.46 12.14
CA PHE A 394 7.91 10.90 12.37
C PHE A 394 6.72 11.38 13.21
N LEU A 395 6.95 12.33 14.12
CA LEU A 395 5.89 12.96 14.93
C LEU A 395 5.89 14.46 14.68
N VAL A 396 4.70 15.02 14.56
CA VAL A 396 4.48 16.47 14.51
C VAL A 396 3.59 16.87 15.66
N LEU A 397 4.10 17.78 16.48
CA LEU A 397 3.30 18.52 17.46
C LEU A 397 2.90 19.83 16.79
N ASP A 398 1.69 19.84 16.23
CA ASP A 398 1.18 20.96 15.44
C ASP A 398 0.84 22.17 16.35
N GLU A 399 0.78 23.36 15.78
CA GLU A 399 0.52 24.61 16.50
C GLU A 399 -0.92 25.09 16.30
N LYS A 400 -1.61 24.61 15.26
CA LYS A 400 -2.98 25.05 14.93
C LYS A 400 -3.98 23.93 15.19
N ALA A 401 -4.96 24.16 16.06
CA ALA A 401 -6.01 23.18 16.34
C ALA A 401 -6.78 22.80 15.06
N GLN A 402 -7.10 21.51 14.92
CA GLN A 402 -7.94 20.97 13.84
C GLN A 402 -8.87 19.90 14.39
N GLY A 403 -9.89 19.53 13.61
CA GLY A 403 -10.83 18.47 13.95
C GLY A 403 -12.24 18.78 13.48
N PHE A 404 -13.14 17.81 13.67
CA PHE A 404 -14.54 17.99 13.34
C PHE A 404 -15.22 18.97 14.30
N SER A 405 -15.93 19.95 13.74
CA SER A 405 -16.83 20.85 14.45
C SER A 405 -18.19 20.85 13.75
N PRO A 406 -19.29 20.44 14.43
CA PRO A 406 -20.63 20.44 13.84
C PRO A 406 -21.12 21.82 13.37
N GLU A 407 -20.60 22.89 13.99
CA GLU A 407 -20.96 24.28 13.69
C GLU A 407 -20.28 24.82 12.43
N ARG A 408 -19.18 24.18 12.00
CA ARG A 408 -18.40 24.58 10.84
C ARG A 408 -18.39 23.44 9.83
N GLU A 409 -19.22 23.55 8.80
CA GLU A 409 -19.32 22.54 7.73
C GLU A 409 -17.96 22.23 7.08
N GLU A 410 -17.11 23.25 6.92
CA GLU A 410 -15.78 23.11 6.30
C GLU A 410 -14.73 22.46 7.21
N SER A 411 -15.02 22.27 8.50
CA SER A 411 -14.04 21.78 9.49
C SER A 411 -13.42 20.43 9.13
N LEU A 412 -14.20 19.50 8.55
CA LEU A 412 -13.66 18.22 8.07
C LEU A 412 -12.75 18.38 6.87
N SER A 413 -13.10 19.28 5.95
CA SER A 413 -12.29 19.58 4.76
C SER A 413 -10.97 20.25 5.16
N GLU A 414 -11.02 21.24 6.05
CA GLU A 414 -9.82 21.88 6.64
C GLU A 414 -8.94 20.85 7.34
N TYR A 415 -9.55 19.95 8.11
CA TYR A 415 -8.85 18.89 8.81
C TYR A 415 -8.17 17.90 7.86
N ALA A 416 -8.88 17.48 6.81
CA ALA A 416 -8.34 16.61 5.76
C ALA A 416 -7.14 17.25 5.06
N LYS A 417 -7.27 18.51 4.64
CA LYS A 417 -6.21 19.30 4.00
C LYS A 417 -4.98 19.43 4.91
N SER A 418 -5.18 19.74 6.18
CA SER A 418 -4.12 19.83 7.19
C SER A 418 -3.35 18.51 7.38
N LEU A 419 -4.00 17.37 7.18
CA LEU A 419 -3.36 16.06 7.27
C LEU A 419 -2.73 15.60 5.94
N LEU A 420 -3.29 16.03 4.82
CA LEU A 420 -2.79 15.72 3.48
C LEU A 420 -1.49 16.48 3.17
N HIS A 421 -1.50 17.81 3.28
CA HIS A 421 -0.36 18.67 2.90
C HIS A 421 0.16 19.55 4.05
N GLY A 422 -0.57 19.66 5.17
CA GLY A 422 -0.15 20.51 6.29
C GLY A 422 0.13 21.95 5.84
N ARG A 423 1.22 22.53 6.32
CA ARG A 423 1.74 23.84 5.88
C ARG A 423 2.80 23.70 4.78
N CYS A 424 2.88 22.54 4.13
CA CYS A 424 3.88 22.19 3.11
C CYS A 424 5.34 22.09 3.60
N TYR A 425 5.61 22.37 4.87
CA TYR A 425 6.97 22.29 5.45
C TYR A 425 7.04 21.63 6.83
N ASP A 426 5.90 21.23 7.39
CA ASP A 426 5.79 20.73 8.76
C ASP A 426 5.57 19.21 8.83
N ARG A 427 5.82 18.51 7.72
CA ARG A 427 5.79 17.04 7.61
C ARG A 427 7.06 16.57 6.92
N TRP A 428 7.55 15.39 7.27
CA TRP A 428 8.60 14.71 6.52
C TRP A 428 7.96 13.69 5.57
N PHE A 429 7.58 14.13 4.36
CA PHE A 429 6.74 13.34 3.44
C PHE A 429 7.40 12.05 2.94
N ASP A 430 8.72 11.95 3.06
CA ASP A 430 9.51 10.76 2.74
C ASP A 430 9.47 9.69 3.83
N LYS A 431 8.97 9.99 5.03
CA LYS A 431 8.87 8.98 6.09
C LYS A 431 7.71 8.05 5.80
N SER A 432 7.85 6.76 6.13
CA SER A 432 6.77 5.77 5.95
C SER A 432 5.42 6.27 6.45
N PHE A 433 5.41 6.88 7.64
CA PHE A 433 4.29 7.67 8.11
C PHE A 433 4.72 8.75 9.13
N THR A 434 3.87 9.77 9.23
CA THR A 434 3.93 10.85 10.21
C THR A 434 2.67 10.80 11.08
N LEU A 435 2.84 10.76 12.40
CA LEU A 435 1.78 11.02 13.37
C LEU A 435 1.70 12.54 13.62
N VAL A 436 0.51 13.11 13.49
CA VAL A 436 0.24 14.54 13.73
C VAL A 436 -0.65 14.64 14.96
N VAL A 437 -0.24 15.45 15.93
CA VAL A 437 -1.01 15.70 17.16
C VAL A 437 -1.24 17.20 17.29
N TYR A 438 -2.50 17.61 17.33
CA TYR A 438 -2.94 18.99 17.38
C TYR A 438 -3.06 19.50 18.83
N PRO A 439 -3.00 20.82 19.07
CA PRO A 439 -3.00 21.40 20.42
C PRO A 439 -4.27 21.11 21.23
N ASN A 440 -5.38 20.77 20.57
CA ASN A 440 -6.64 20.36 21.20
C ASN A 440 -6.73 18.84 21.46
N GLY A 441 -5.63 18.09 21.29
CA GLY A 441 -5.59 16.64 21.49
C GLY A 441 -6.18 15.80 20.35
N LYS A 442 -6.63 16.41 19.24
CA LYS A 442 -6.96 15.68 18.01
C LYS A 442 -5.70 15.14 17.34
N LEU A 443 -5.84 14.05 16.60
CA LEU A 443 -4.72 13.43 15.88
C LEU A 443 -5.02 13.07 14.43
N GLY A 444 -3.99 13.02 13.60
CA GLY A 444 -4.12 12.41 12.29
C GLY A 444 -2.80 11.85 11.81
N GLY A 445 -2.82 11.28 10.62
CA GLY A 445 -1.66 10.65 10.00
C GLY A 445 -1.47 11.12 8.58
N ASN A 446 -0.21 11.13 8.13
CA ASN A 446 0.19 11.20 6.74
C ASN A 446 1.08 9.99 6.44
N ALA A 447 0.89 9.32 5.31
CA ALA A 447 1.65 8.12 4.97
C ALA A 447 2.18 8.17 3.53
N GLU A 448 3.45 7.82 3.38
CA GLU A 448 4.10 7.65 2.07
C GLU A 448 3.63 6.32 1.46
N HIS A 449 3.15 6.36 0.21
CA HIS A 449 2.38 5.23 -0.37
C HIS A 449 3.24 4.12 -0.99
N SER A 450 4.51 4.44 -1.24
CA SER A 450 5.65 3.54 -1.45
C SER A 450 5.49 2.08 -1.10
N TRP A 451 5.59 1.93 0.21
CA TRP A 451 5.97 0.71 0.90
C TRP A 451 4.75 -0.17 1.21
N ALA A 452 3.55 0.41 1.25
CA ALA A 452 2.31 -0.29 1.57
C ALA A 452 1.03 0.38 1.04
N ASP A 453 -0.05 -0.39 1.07
CA ASP A 453 -1.41 0.02 0.77
C ASP A 453 -2.11 0.48 2.05
N ALA A 454 -3.01 1.47 1.93
CA ALA A 454 -3.76 2.09 3.03
C ALA A 454 -4.28 1.17 4.16
N PRO A 455 -4.92 0.02 3.91
CA PRO A 455 -5.39 -0.91 4.95
C PRO A 455 -4.29 -1.42 5.90
N ILE A 456 -3.02 -1.42 5.50
CA ILE A 456 -1.90 -1.73 6.40
C ILE A 456 -1.76 -0.67 7.49
N MET A 457 -1.84 0.60 7.10
CA MET A 457 -1.84 1.72 8.05
C MET A 457 -3.15 1.79 8.85
N GLY A 458 -4.28 1.44 8.25
CA GLY A 458 -5.57 1.36 8.96
C GLY A 458 -5.53 0.42 10.16
N HIS A 459 -4.89 -0.75 10.03
CA HIS A 459 -4.74 -1.68 11.14
C HIS A 459 -3.88 -1.11 12.29
N LEU A 460 -2.78 -0.42 11.99
CA LEU A 460 -2.01 0.29 13.02
C LEU A 460 -2.88 1.36 13.71
N TRP A 461 -3.64 2.11 12.91
CA TRP A 461 -4.45 3.23 13.38
C TRP A 461 -5.53 2.79 14.36
N GLU A 462 -6.30 1.77 13.98
CA GLU A 462 -7.34 1.18 14.82
C GLU A 462 -6.75 0.63 16.13
N PHE A 463 -5.63 -0.09 16.05
CA PHE A 463 -4.94 -0.60 17.23
C PHE A 463 -4.49 0.52 18.16
N MET A 464 -3.87 1.57 17.62
CA MET A 464 -3.38 2.71 18.38
C MET A 464 -4.53 3.42 19.09
N LEU A 465 -5.58 3.77 18.34
CA LEU A 465 -6.76 4.47 18.85
C LEU A 465 -7.48 3.67 19.95
N ALA A 466 -7.68 2.37 19.72
CA ALA A 466 -8.30 1.49 20.71
C ALA A 466 -7.43 1.32 21.97
N THR A 467 -6.11 1.13 21.81
CA THR A 467 -5.19 0.97 22.93
C THR A 467 -5.12 2.23 23.78
N ASP A 468 -5.02 3.39 23.13
CA ASP A 468 -4.98 4.68 23.79
C ASP A 468 -6.25 4.92 24.65
N GLN A 469 -7.44 4.75 24.05
CA GLN A 469 -8.70 5.07 24.74
C GLN A 469 -9.12 3.99 25.73
N LEU A 470 -8.97 2.71 25.39
CA LEU A 470 -9.56 1.60 26.15
C LEU A 470 -8.59 0.89 27.09
N GLN A 471 -7.27 1.03 26.89
CA GLN A 471 -6.27 0.31 27.70
C GLN A 471 -5.37 1.25 28.51
N LEU A 472 -4.86 2.32 27.89
CA LEU A 472 -3.95 3.25 28.56
C LEU A 472 -4.73 4.27 29.40
N GLY A 473 -5.72 4.92 28.79
CA GLY A 473 -6.53 5.94 29.44
C GLY A 473 -5.72 7.15 29.93
N TYR A 474 -6.41 8.04 30.64
CA TYR A 474 -5.87 9.29 31.17
C TYR A 474 -6.32 9.48 32.62
N CYS A 475 -5.57 10.24 33.41
CA CYS A 475 -6.00 10.61 34.76
C CYS A 475 -7.10 11.68 34.70
N ASN A 476 -7.68 12.02 35.86
CA ASN A 476 -8.73 13.06 35.96
C ASN A 476 -8.29 14.43 35.41
N GLY A 477 -6.99 14.73 35.41
CA GLY A 477 -6.41 15.95 34.84
C GLY A 477 -6.12 15.88 33.33
N GLY A 478 -6.47 14.77 32.66
CA GLY A 478 -6.20 14.57 31.22
C GLY A 478 -4.77 14.14 30.88
N HIS A 479 -3.90 13.97 31.88
CA HIS A 479 -2.52 13.51 31.70
C HIS A 479 -2.43 11.99 31.53
N CYS A 480 -1.32 11.50 30.96
CA CYS A 480 -1.04 10.08 30.92
C CYS A 480 -0.96 9.48 32.33
N GLN A 481 -1.40 8.24 32.47
CA GLN A 481 -1.28 7.49 33.73
C GLN A 481 0.19 7.22 34.11
N GLY A 482 0.50 7.28 35.40
CA GLY A 482 1.84 7.02 35.96
C GLY A 482 2.56 8.27 36.48
N VAL A 483 3.82 8.11 36.90
CA VAL A 483 4.68 9.19 37.42
C VAL A 483 5.86 9.36 36.47
N PRO A 484 6.21 10.59 36.05
CA PRO A 484 7.30 10.81 35.11
C PRO A 484 8.66 10.61 35.79
N ASN A 485 9.58 9.96 35.09
CA ASN A 485 10.99 9.89 35.45
C ASN A 485 11.72 11.16 35.00
N THR A 486 11.98 12.06 35.96
CA THR A 486 12.63 13.35 35.68
C THR A 486 14.09 13.23 35.23
N ASP A 487 14.75 12.12 35.53
CA ASP A 487 16.18 11.87 35.24
C ASP A 487 16.44 11.49 33.78
N LEU A 488 15.38 11.34 32.97
CA LEU A 488 15.52 11.08 31.55
C LEU A 488 16.24 12.23 30.85
N LEU A 489 17.21 11.86 30.00
CA LEU A 489 17.86 12.78 29.06
C LEU A 489 16.80 13.56 28.28
N ARG A 490 17.03 14.87 28.16
CA ARG A 490 16.15 15.76 27.40
C ARG A 490 16.16 15.42 25.91
N PRO A 491 15.11 15.80 25.15
CA PRO A 491 15.09 15.64 23.71
C PRO A 491 16.28 16.38 23.09
N GLN A 492 16.98 15.73 22.17
CA GLN A 492 18.14 16.33 21.52
C GLN A 492 17.67 17.18 20.34
N ARG A 493 17.89 18.50 20.42
CA ARG A 493 17.69 19.42 19.31
C ARG A 493 18.63 19.07 18.14
N LEU A 494 18.07 18.88 16.95
CA LEU A 494 18.88 18.69 15.73
C LEU A 494 19.45 20.03 15.28
N VAL A 495 20.65 20.00 14.69
CA VAL A 495 21.37 21.20 14.29
C VAL A 495 21.73 21.10 12.82
N TRP A 496 21.58 22.22 12.13
CA TRP A 496 21.80 22.37 10.71
C TRP A 496 22.83 23.46 10.43
N ASP A 497 23.46 23.30 9.27
CA ASP A 497 24.38 24.24 8.65
C ASP A 497 23.85 24.49 7.23
N LEU A 498 22.92 25.43 7.11
CA LEU A 498 22.17 25.69 5.88
C LEU A 498 22.76 26.93 5.18
N PRO A 499 23.63 26.77 4.17
CA PRO A 499 24.12 27.91 3.40
C PRO A 499 22.99 28.53 2.59
N GLU A 500 23.16 29.80 2.17
CA GLU A 500 22.16 30.57 1.43
C GLU A 500 21.61 29.82 0.21
N GLU A 501 22.47 29.14 -0.57
CA GLU A 501 22.05 28.31 -1.71
C GLU A 501 21.10 27.17 -1.31
N CYS A 502 21.28 26.59 -0.12
CA CYS A 502 20.38 25.55 0.40
C CYS A 502 19.04 26.16 0.82
N ILE A 503 19.06 27.37 1.40
CA ILE A 503 17.85 28.10 1.79
C ILE A 503 17.02 28.45 0.54
N GLN A 504 17.66 28.90 -0.53
CA GLN A 504 17.00 29.13 -1.82
C GLN A 504 16.34 27.86 -2.39
N ALA A 505 17.01 26.71 -2.28
CA ALA A 505 16.42 25.43 -2.70
C ALA A 505 15.20 25.04 -1.82
N ILE A 506 15.26 25.31 -0.52
CA ILE A 506 14.15 25.10 0.42
C ILE A 506 12.96 26.00 0.05
N ASP A 507 13.19 27.29 -0.18
CA ASP A 507 12.12 28.24 -0.52
C ASP A 507 11.51 27.96 -1.90
N ALA A 508 12.31 27.52 -2.87
CA ALA A 508 11.81 27.09 -4.18
C ALA A 508 10.89 25.86 -4.06
N ALA A 509 11.31 24.84 -3.28
CA ALA A 509 10.48 23.67 -3.02
C ALA A 509 9.20 24.02 -2.25
N TYR A 510 9.28 24.97 -1.31
CA TYR A 510 8.12 25.49 -0.60
C TYR A 510 7.15 26.20 -1.54
N GLY A 511 7.63 27.05 -2.45
CA GLY A 511 6.79 27.71 -3.44
C GLY A 511 6.05 26.74 -4.35
N GLU A 512 6.73 25.69 -4.84
CA GLU A 512 6.11 24.60 -5.61
C GLU A 512 5.04 23.86 -4.80
N ALA A 513 5.37 23.47 -3.56
CA ALA A 513 4.47 22.72 -2.70
C ALA A 513 3.24 23.54 -2.30
N GLN A 514 3.41 24.84 -2.03
CA GLN A 514 2.32 25.75 -1.69
C GLN A 514 1.37 25.93 -2.88
N ALA A 515 1.89 26.15 -4.09
CA ALA A 515 1.07 26.23 -5.29
C ALA A 515 0.23 24.97 -5.51
N LEU A 516 0.84 23.79 -5.32
CA LEU A 516 0.13 22.51 -5.39
C LEU A 516 -0.96 22.38 -4.31
N ALA A 517 -0.69 22.82 -3.08
CA ALA A 517 -1.66 22.77 -1.99
C ALA A 517 -2.84 23.73 -2.21
N ASP A 518 -2.58 24.92 -2.76
CA ASP A 518 -3.59 25.92 -3.06
C ASP A 518 -4.55 25.46 -4.17
N GLU A 519 -4.08 24.61 -5.09
CA GLU A 519 -4.91 23.98 -6.14
C GLU A 519 -5.81 22.84 -5.63
N VAL A 520 -5.61 22.35 -4.40
CA VAL A 520 -6.42 21.25 -3.85
C VAL A 520 -7.82 21.75 -3.49
N ASP A 521 -8.80 21.45 -4.33
CA ASP A 521 -10.22 21.50 -3.95
C ASP A 521 -10.62 20.21 -3.22
N PHE A 522 -11.18 20.34 -2.02
CA PHE A 522 -11.46 19.21 -1.13
C PHE A 522 -12.75 19.43 -0.35
N CYS A 523 -13.70 18.49 -0.48
CA CYS A 523 -14.93 18.46 0.30
C CYS A 523 -15.04 17.14 1.05
N CYS A 524 -15.04 17.20 2.37
CA CYS A 524 -15.35 16.07 3.24
C CYS A 524 -16.68 16.34 3.95
N PHE A 525 -17.62 15.40 3.86
CA PHE A 525 -18.94 15.53 4.49
C PHE A 525 -19.36 14.25 5.21
N CYS A 526 -20.13 14.41 6.28
CA CYS A 526 -20.78 13.30 6.97
C CYS A 526 -22.14 12.98 6.32
N PHE A 527 -22.33 11.73 5.90
CA PHE A 527 -23.63 11.22 5.48
C PHE A 527 -24.31 10.50 6.66
N SER A 528 -25.38 11.09 7.19
CA SER A 528 -26.08 10.63 8.40
C SER A 528 -27.48 10.07 8.15
N ALA A 529 -27.99 10.08 6.92
CA ALA A 529 -29.35 9.63 6.63
C ALA A 529 -29.54 8.12 6.84
N PHE A 530 -28.52 7.32 6.49
CA PHE A 530 -28.47 5.89 6.76
C PHE A 530 -27.02 5.38 6.68
N GLY A 531 -26.82 4.10 7.00
CA GLY A 531 -25.53 3.42 6.84
C GLY A 531 -25.67 1.99 6.32
N LYS A 532 -24.62 1.17 6.52
CA LYS A 532 -24.57 -0.22 6.04
C LYS A 532 -25.76 -1.09 6.44
N GLY A 533 -26.44 -0.76 7.55
CA GLY A 533 -27.60 -1.49 8.04
C GLY A 533 -28.78 -1.47 7.06
N LEU A 534 -29.09 -0.33 6.45
CA LEU A 534 -30.16 -0.21 5.46
C LEU A 534 -29.77 -0.95 4.17
N ILE A 535 -28.57 -0.67 3.64
CA ILE A 535 -28.08 -1.25 2.38
C ILE A 535 -28.08 -2.79 2.44
N LYS A 536 -27.66 -3.36 3.59
CA LYS A 536 -27.64 -4.82 3.78
C LYS A 536 -29.03 -5.44 3.90
N LYS A 537 -30.03 -4.73 4.46
CA LYS A 537 -31.42 -5.22 4.48
C LYS A 537 -31.95 -5.43 3.06
N CYS A 538 -31.50 -4.59 2.12
CA CYS A 538 -31.81 -4.68 0.70
C CYS A 538 -30.90 -5.65 -0.07
N ARG A 539 -30.21 -6.56 0.64
CA ARG A 539 -29.33 -7.61 0.08
C ARG A 539 -28.23 -7.12 -0.85
N THR A 540 -27.81 -5.86 -0.70
CA THR A 540 -26.79 -5.24 -1.55
C THR A 540 -25.48 -5.06 -0.77
N SER A 541 -24.34 -5.20 -1.46
CA SER A 541 -23.04 -4.85 -0.86
C SER A 541 -22.96 -3.33 -0.64
N PRO A 542 -22.59 -2.85 0.56
CA PRO A 542 -22.35 -1.42 0.79
C PRO A 542 -21.35 -0.81 -0.20
N ASP A 543 -20.33 -1.57 -0.58
CA ASP A 543 -19.30 -1.14 -1.52
C ASP A 543 -19.89 -0.90 -2.93
N SER A 544 -20.60 -1.89 -3.46
CA SER A 544 -21.29 -1.78 -4.75
C SER A 544 -22.31 -0.64 -4.77
N PHE A 545 -23.06 -0.46 -3.68
CA PHE A 545 -24.01 0.64 -3.55
C PHE A 545 -23.33 2.00 -3.72
N ILE A 546 -22.22 2.22 -3.00
CA ILE A 546 -21.47 3.47 -3.06
C ILE A 546 -20.86 3.68 -4.46
N GLN A 547 -20.27 2.64 -5.06
CA GLN A 547 -19.66 2.75 -6.38
C GLN A 547 -20.69 3.07 -7.47
N ILE A 548 -21.89 2.50 -7.40
CA ILE A 548 -22.98 2.84 -8.34
C ILE A 548 -23.51 4.25 -8.07
N ALA A 549 -23.62 4.67 -6.80
CA ALA A 549 -23.98 6.04 -6.46
C ALA A 549 -22.98 7.06 -7.02
N LEU A 550 -21.67 6.73 -6.99
CA LEU A 550 -20.62 7.55 -7.62
C LEU A 550 -20.79 7.64 -9.14
N GLN A 551 -21.16 6.55 -9.82
CA GLN A 551 -21.45 6.59 -11.26
C GLN A 551 -22.65 7.50 -11.57
N LEU A 552 -23.73 7.39 -10.80
CA LEU A 552 -24.92 8.23 -10.97
C LEU A 552 -24.62 9.71 -10.70
N ALA A 553 -23.89 10.01 -9.62
CA ALA A 553 -23.48 11.35 -9.28
C ALA A 553 -22.59 11.98 -10.37
N HIS A 554 -21.64 11.20 -10.90
CA HIS A 554 -20.75 11.64 -11.97
C HIS A 554 -21.51 11.95 -13.25
N PHE A 555 -22.41 11.06 -13.67
CA PHE A 555 -23.20 11.26 -14.88
C PHE A 555 -24.12 12.48 -14.77
N ARG A 556 -24.72 12.74 -13.60
CA ARG A 556 -25.50 13.95 -13.35
C ARG A 556 -24.66 15.23 -13.40
N ASP A 557 -23.42 15.17 -12.92
CA ASP A 557 -22.51 16.32 -12.92
C ASP A 557 -21.94 16.62 -14.32
N ARG A 558 -21.64 15.57 -15.10
CA ARG A 558 -20.83 15.67 -16.32
C ARG A 558 -21.55 15.31 -17.61
N GLY A 559 -22.69 14.65 -17.55
CA GLY A 559 -23.47 14.21 -18.71
C GLY A 559 -22.83 13.08 -19.53
N HIS A 560 -21.73 12.49 -19.07
CA HIS A 560 -21.05 11.38 -19.74
C HIS A 560 -20.40 10.43 -18.72
N PHE A 561 -20.01 9.24 -19.16
CA PHE A 561 -19.31 8.25 -18.35
C PHE A 561 -17.79 8.42 -18.45
N CYS A 562 -17.08 7.99 -17.42
CA CYS A 562 -15.61 8.02 -17.40
C CYS A 562 -15.03 6.70 -16.87
N LEU A 563 -13.76 6.45 -17.23
CA LEU A 563 -13.03 5.32 -16.67
C LEU A 563 -12.88 5.51 -15.16
N THR A 564 -13.41 4.57 -14.39
CA THR A 564 -13.40 4.62 -12.93
C THR A 564 -12.48 3.55 -12.36
N TYR A 565 -11.57 3.95 -11.46
CA TYR A 565 -10.64 3.07 -10.77
C TYR A 565 -11.08 2.87 -9.31
N GLU A 566 -11.22 1.61 -8.92
CA GLU A 566 -11.30 1.19 -7.53
C GLU A 566 -10.15 0.21 -7.22
N ALA A 567 -9.49 0.39 -6.08
CA ALA A 567 -8.43 -0.51 -5.64
C ALA A 567 -9.02 -1.74 -4.93
N SER A 568 -8.63 -2.93 -5.36
CA SER A 568 -8.92 -4.20 -4.68
C SER A 568 -7.62 -4.86 -4.26
N MET A 569 -7.56 -5.35 -3.02
CA MET A 569 -6.35 -5.97 -2.49
C MET A 569 -6.13 -7.36 -3.06
N THR A 570 -4.91 -7.64 -3.53
CA THR A 570 -4.49 -9.00 -3.96
C THR A 570 -3.71 -9.72 -2.85
N ARG A 571 -3.92 -9.33 -1.59
CA ARG A 571 -3.23 -9.90 -0.40
C ARG A 571 -3.56 -11.37 -0.14
N LEU A 572 -4.51 -11.97 -0.85
CA LEU A 572 -4.68 -13.44 -0.90
C LEU A 572 -3.42 -14.14 -1.45
N PHE A 573 -2.60 -13.41 -2.21
CA PHE A 573 -1.36 -13.88 -2.78
C PHE A 573 -0.16 -13.31 -2.05
N ARG A 574 0.94 -14.06 -2.08
CA ARG A 574 2.21 -13.63 -1.51
C ARG A 574 2.67 -12.31 -2.14
N GLU A 575 3.03 -11.36 -1.27
CA GLU A 575 3.48 -10.02 -1.66
C GLU A 575 2.45 -9.27 -2.54
N GLY A 576 1.17 -9.66 -2.46
CA GLY A 576 0.08 -8.95 -3.13
C GLY A 576 0.00 -7.49 -2.71
N ARG A 577 -0.23 -6.64 -3.70
CA ARG A 577 -0.52 -5.21 -3.56
C ARG A 577 -2.00 -5.00 -3.89
N THR A 578 -2.26 -4.30 -4.99
CA THR A 578 -3.59 -3.95 -5.49
C THR A 578 -3.80 -4.50 -6.90
N GLU A 579 -5.05 -4.69 -7.27
CA GLU A 579 -5.58 -4.82 -8.63
C GLU A 579 -6.72 -3.81 -8.79
N THR A 580 -7.08 -3.49 -10.02
CA THR A 580 -8.13 -2.52 -10.34
C THR A 580 -9.48 -3.21 -10.55
N VAL A 581 -10.50 -2.68 -9.89
CA VAL A 581 -11.90 -2.87 -10.23
C VAL A 581 -12.33 -1.66 -11.06
N ARG A 582 -12.80 -1.92 -12.29
CA ARG A 582 -13.33 -0.88 -13.17
C ARG A 582 -14.83 -0.76 -12.96
N SER A 583 -15.25 0.15 -12.09
CA SER A 583 -16.64 0.24 -11.61
C SER A 583 -17.63 0.79 -12.65
N CYS A 584 -17.14 1.47 -13.70
CA CYS A 584 -17.97 1.87 -14.83
C CYS A 584 -18.18 0.67 -15.78
N THR A 585 -19.27 -0.07 -15.58
CA THR A 585 -19.64 -1.23 -16.41
C THR A 585 -20.90 -0.94 -17.23
N GLY A 586 -21.16 -1.75 -18.27
CA GLY A 586 -22.41 -1.63 -19.06
C GLY A 586 -23.66 -1.68 -18.18
N GLU A 587 -23.67 -2.59 -17.19
CA GLU A 587 -24.75 -2.74 -16.21
C GLU A 587 -24.92 -1.47 -15.35
N ALA A 588 -23.82 -0.90 -14.85
CA ALA A 588 -23.88 0.36 -14.10
C ALA A 588 -24.37 1.53 -14.97
N THR A 589 -23.92 1.63 -16.23
CA THR A 589 -24.38 2.68 -17.15
C THR A 589 -25.85 2.53 -17.51
N ALA A 590 -26.36 1.30 -17.69
CA ALA A 590 -27.76 1.04 -17.95
C ALA A 590 -28.65 1.50 -16.78
N PHE A 591 -28.24 1.19 -15.54
CA PHE A 591 -28.91 1.71 -14.35
C PHE A 591 -28.88 3.25 -14.28
N VAL A 592 -27.73 3.87 -14.52
CA VAL A 592 -27.61 5.34 -14.44
C VAL A 592 -28.48 6.03 -15.48
N LEU A 593 -28.55 5.52 -16.71
CA LEU A 593 -29.42 6.07 -17.75
C LEU A 593 -30.90 5.89 -17.41
N SER A 594 -31.29 4.75 -16.84
CA SER A 594 -32.69 4.49 -16.48
C SER A 594 -33.23 5.42 -15.39
N MET A 595 -32.36 5.97 -14.53
CA MET A 595 -32.72 6.97 -13.52
C MET A 595 -33.22 8.29 -14.11
N SER A 596 -32.87 8.59 -15.36
CA SER A 596 -33.31 9.80 -16.08
C SER A 596 -34.35 9.53 -17.16
N ASP A 597 -34.69 8.26 -17.41
CA ASP A 597 -35.69 7.87 -18.41
C ASP A 597 -37.11 7.93 -17.82
N PRO A 598 -38.01 8.79 -18.34
CA PRO A 598 -39.39 8.88 -17.87
C PRO A 598 -40.21 7.61 -18.16
N ASN A 599 -39.78 6.77 -19.10
CA ASN A 599 -40.49 5.55 -19.48
C ASN A 599 -40.13 4.34 -18.60
N CYS A 600 -39.10 4.46 -17.76
CA CYS A 600 -38.62 3.36 -16.93
C CYS A 600 -39.33 3.35 -15.57
N SER A 601 -39.99 2.23 -15.23
CA SER A 601 -40.71 2.14 -13.95
C SER A 601 -39.74 2.03 -12.77
N PRO A 602 -40.17 2.37 -11.53
CA PRO A 602 -39.34 2.19 -10.35
C PRO A 602 -38.86 0.74 -10.13
N LEU A 603 -39.65 -0.26 -10.53
CA LEU A 603 -39.28 -1.67 -10.44
C LEU A 603 -38.17 -2.02 -11.44
N ASP A 604 -38.26 -1.52 -12.68
CA ASP A 604 -37.23 -1.72 -13.70
C ASP A 604 -35.89 -1.08 -13.27
N ARG A 605 -35.94 0.13 -12.69
CA ARG A 605 -34.77 0.80 -12.12
C ARG A 605 -34.13 -0.01 -10.99
N LEU A 606 -34.95 -0.57 -10.10
CA LEU A 606 -34.46 -1.42 -9.01
C LEU A 606 -33.82 -2.71 -9.53
N GLN A 607 -34.37 -3.33 -10.57
CA GLN A 607 -33.76 -4.51 -11.19
C GLN A 607 -32.40 -4.17 -11.82
N LEU A 608 -32.31 -3.10 -12.60
CA LEU A 608 -31.05 -2.65 -13.20
C LEU A 608 -29.99 -2.31 -12.13
N PHE A 609 -30.43 -1.72 -11.01
CA PHE A 609 -29.54 -1.49 -9.86
C PHE A 609 -28.98 -2.80 -9.29
N GLN A 610 -29.82 -3.82 -9.11
CA GLN A 610 -29.39 -5.12 -8.60
C GLN A 610 -28.39 -5.79 -9.53
N GLU A 611 -28.64 -5.77 -10.84
CA GLU A 611 -27.73 -6.31 -11.86
C GLU A 611 -26.37 -5.58 -11.84
N ALA A 612 -26.37 -4.25 -11.75
CA ALA A 612 -25.16 -3.46 -11.61
C ALA A 612 -24.40 -3.79 -10.32
N ALA A 613 -25.10 -3.99 -9.20
CA ALA A 613 -24.49 -4.31 -7.92
C ALA A 613 -23.87 -5.71 -7.89
N GLU A 614 -24.56 -6.70 -8.46
CA GLU A 614 -24.04 -8.06 -8.61
C GLU A 614 -22.82 -8.08 -9.53
N LYS A 615 -22.86 -7.34 -10.63
CA LYS A 615 -21.73 -7.18 -11.54
C LYS A 615 -20.51 -6.61 -10.81
N HIS A 616 -20.70 -5.55 -10.04
CA HIS A 616 -19.63 -4.93 -9.28
C HIS A 616 -18.97 -5.93 -8.32
N GLN A 617 -19.77 -6.69 -7.55
CA GLN A 617 -19.23 -7.73 -6.67
C GLN A 617 -18.46 -8.81 -7.44
N GLN A 618 -18.96 -9.24 -8.59
CA GLN A 618 -18.26 -10.20 -9.44
C GLN A 618 -16.90 -9.66 -9.87
N MET A 619 -16.83 -8.40 -10.32
CA MET A 619 -15.59 -7.75 -10.71
C MET A 619 -14.61 -7.63 -9.53
N TYR A 620 -15.11 -7.30 -8.34
CA TYR A 620 -14.28 -7.25 -7.13
C TYR A 620 -13.68 -8.61 -6.77
N ARG A 621 -14.46 -9.69 -6.84
CA ARG A 621 -13.98 -11.07 -6.63
C ARG A 621 -12.93 -11.46 -7.67
N LEU A 622 -13.13 -11.10 -8.94
CA LEU A 622 -12.15 -11.34 -10.00
C LEU A 622 -10.84 -10.58 -9.71
N ALA A 623 -10.91 -9.31 -9.35
CA ALA A 623 -9.72 -8.52 -9.01
C ALA A 623 -8.96 -9.11 -7.80
N MET A 624 -9.65 -9.44 -6.71
CA MET A 624 -9.06 -10.05 -5.51
C MET A 624 -8.34 -11.38 -5.81
N THR A 625 -8.87 -12.17 -6.75
CA THR A 625 -8.31 -13.48 -7.14
C THR A 625 -7.27 -13.39 -8.26
N GLY A 626 -6.78 -12.18 -8.57
CA GLY A 626 -5.73 -11.98 -9.56
C GLY A 626 -6.21 -12.14 -11.00
N ALA A 627 -7.53 -12.06 -11.22
CA ALA A 627 -8.19 -12.14 -12.52
C ALA A 627 -8.64 -10.75 -13.04
N GLY A 628 -8.09 -9.67 -12.48
CA GLY A 628 -8.21 -8.33 -13.05
C GLY A 628 -7.44 -8.17 -14.36
N ILE A 629 -7.53 -6.98 -14.94
CA ILE A 629 -6.92 -6.70 -16.26
C ILE A 629 -5.74 -5.72 -16.19
N ASP A 630 -5.78 -4.77 -15.27
CA ASP A 630 -4.88 -3.61 -15.27
C ASP A 630 -3.45 -4.01 -14.91
N ARG A 631 -3.24 -4.82 -13.85
CA ARG A 631 -1.88 -5.28 -13.52
C ARG A 631 -1.26 -6.17 -14.59
N HIS A 632 -2.09 -6.97 -15.27
CA HIS A 632 -1.61 -7.81 -16.35
C HIS A 632 -1.21 -6.98 -17.58
N LEU A 633 -2.07 -6.05 -18.03
CA LEU A 633 -1.77 -5.13 -19.13
C LEU A 633 -0.55 -4.25 -18.83
N PHE A 634 -0.42 -3.76 -17.61
CA PHE A 634 0.76 -3.04 -17.12
C PHE A 634 2.03 -3.88 -17.28
N CYS A 635 2.04 -5.12 -16.80
CA CYS A 635 3.23 -5.98 -16.90
C CYS A 635 3.57 -6.35 -18.35
N LEU A 636 2.56 -6.55 -19.22
CA LEU A 636 2.76 -6.75 -20.64
C LEU A 636 3.36 -5.51 -21.30
N TYR A 637 2.91 -4.31 -20.92
CA TYR A 637 3.48 -3.05 -21.37
C TYR A 637 4.94 -2.89 -20.94
N VAL A 638 5.26 -3.09 -19.66
CA VAL A 638 6.65 -3.05 -19.16
C VAL A 638 7.53 -4.03 -19.93
N MET A 639 7.06 -5.26 -20.15
CA MET A 639 7.78 -6.25 -20.95
C MET A 639 7.98 -5.79 -22.40
N SER A 640 6.99 -5.17 -23.03
CA SER A 640 7.12 -4.63 -24.39
C SER A 640 8.22 -3.56 -24.48
N ARG A 641 8.36 -2.72 -23.46
CA ARG A 641 9.42 -1.71 -23.37
C ARG A 641 10.79 -2.34 -23.24
N TYR A 642 10.95 -3.37 -22.40
CA TYR A 642 12.22 -4.10 -22.29
C TYR A 642 12.63 -4.83 -23.57
N LEU A 643 11.66 -5.27 -24.37
CA LEU A 643 11.92 -5.88 -25.67
C LEU A 643 12.14 -4.86 -26.79
N GLY A 644 11.99 -3.56 -26.52
CA GLY A 644 12.09 -2.50 -27.54
C GLY A 644 10.98 -2.57 -28.59
N VAL A 645 9.84 -3.21 -28.30
CA VAL A 645 8.73 -3.40 -29.25
C VAL A 645 7.59 -2.44 -28.95
N LYS A 646 7.07 -1.80 -29.99
CA LYS A 646 5.88 -0.92 -29.90
C LYS A 646 4.62 -1.75 -30.08
N SER A 647 3.54 -1.34 -29.41
CA SER A 647 2.24 -2.03 -29.47
C SER A 647 1.13 -0.99 -29.53
N PRO A 648 0.52 -0.76 -30.71
CA PRO A 648 -0.58 0.19 -30.84
C PRO A 648 -1.73 -0.07 -29.85
N PHE A 649 -2.00 -1.35 -29.55
CA PHE A 649 -2.99 -1.73 -28.53
C PHE A 649 -2.57 -1.27 -27.13
N LEU A 650 -1.35 -1.62 -26.67
CA LEU A 650 -0.93 -1.25 -25.32
C LEU A 650 -0.71 0.27 -25.18
N ASP A 651 -0.29 0.93 -26.27
CA ASP A 651 -0.16 2.39 -26.33
C ASP A 651 -1.53 3.07 -26.19
N LYS A 652 -2.59 2.55 -26.85
CA LYS A 652 -3.98 3.03 -26.66
C LYS A 652 -4.55 2.64 -25.29
N VAL A 653 -4.26 1.45 -24.76
CA VAL A 653 -4.69 1.04 -23.40
C VAL A 653 -4.16 2.02 -22.35
N ARG A 654 -2.91 2.47 -22.53
CA ARG A 654 -2.32 3.54 -21.70
C ARG A 654 -2.93 4.90 -22.00
N GLY A 655 -3.02 5.28 -23.28
CA GLY A 655 -3.56 6.59 -23.71
C GLY A 655 -5.03 6.81 -23.37
N ALA A 656 -5.83 5.75 -23.26
CA ALA A 656 -7.22 5.80 -22.78
C ALA A 656 -7.32 6.12 -21.27
N ALA A 657 -6.23 6.02 -20.52
CA ALA A 657 -6.12 6.57 -19.17
C ALA A 657 -5.73 8.08 -19.16
N GLU A 658 -5.26 8.61 -20.28
CA GLU A 658 -4.75 9.99 -20.44
C GLU A 658 -5.64 10.89 -21.33
N SER A 659 -6.48 10.37 -22.23
CA SER A 659 -7.34 11.20 -23.11
C SER A 659 -8.37 10.40 -23.92
N LEU A 660 -9.60 10.94 -24.05
CA LEU A 660 -10.42 10.84 -25.27
C LEU A 660 -10.40 12.25 -25.92
N PRO A 661 -10.01 12.41 -27.20
CA PRO A 661 -9.92 13.72 -27.83
C PRO A 661 -11.23 14.15 -28.52
N SER A 662 -11.53 15.45 -28.50
CA SER A 662 -12.30 16.12 -29.55
C SER A 662 -11.33 16.71 -30.58
N PRO A 663 -11.65 16.69 -31.88
CA PRO A 663 -10.76 17.15 -32.94
C PRO A 663 -10.86 18.68 -33.03
N ASN A 664 -9.86 19.41 -32.52
CA ASN A 664 -9.44 20.76 -32.91
C ASN A 664 -8.75 21.45 -31.72
N LEU A 665 -7.43 21.31 -31.56
CA LEU A 665 -6.53 22.37 -31.06
C LEU A 665 -5.05 21.92 -31.18
N PRO A 666 -4.10 22.83 -31.44
CA PRO A 666 -2.69 22.50 -31.62
C PRO A 666 -1.95 22.30 -30.27
N LEU A 667 -0.91 21.47 -30.35
CA LEU A 667 -0.03 20.95 -29.30
C LEU A 667 0.47 22.00 -28.28
N ARG A 668 0.32 21.71 -26.98
CA ARG A 668 1.07 22.36 -25.88
C ARG A 668 2.29 21.51 -25.47
N PRO A 669 3.39 22.12 -24.99
CA PRO A 669 4.60 21.40 -24.58
C PRO A 669 4.46 20.69 -23.23
N SER A 670 5.23 19.60 -23.12
CA SER A 670 5.38 18.60 -22.05
C SER A 670 5.74 19.17 -20.66
N GLY A 671 5.08 18.71 -19.59
CA GLY A 671 5.56 18.93 -18.22
C GLY A 671 4.58 18.70 -17.05
N ALA A 672 3.27 18.60 -17.26
CA ALA A 672 2.29 18.47 -16.16
C ALA A 672 1.65 17.07 -16.12
N ALA A 673 1.63 16.44 -14.93
CA ALA A 673 0.87 15.21 -14.69
C ALA A 673 -0.64 15.51 -14.67
N PRO A 674 -1.48 14.80 -15.46
CA PRO A 674 -2.93 14.90 -15.34
C PRO A 674 -3.45 14.10 -14.13
N PRO A 675 -4.36 14.65 -13.31
CA PRO A 675 -4.95 13.93 -12.17
C PRO A 675 -6.11 13.00 -12.58
N ALA A 676 -6.06 11.72 -12.19
CA ALA A 676 -7.14 10.75 -12.44
C ALA A 676 -7.83 10.26 -11.15
N LEU A 677 -8.80 11.05 -10.69
CA LEU A 677 -10.24 10.74 -10.75
C LEU A 677 -11.07 12.03 -10.58
N THR A 678 -10.41 13.19 -10.64
CA THR A 678 -11.00 14.52 -10.57
C THR A 678 -10.14 15.56 -11.30
N ASN A 679 -9.55 15.30 -12.49
CA ASN A 679 -9.04 16.38 -13.39
C ASN A 679 -8.59 15.82 -14.77
N ALA A 680 -9.53 15.63 -15.70
CA ALA A 680 -9.20 15.65 -17.12
C ALA A 680 -8.98 17.11 -17.56
N PRO A 681 -7.91 17.44 -18.33
CA PRO A 681 -7.59 18.82 -18.66
C PRO A 681 -8.29 19.25 -19.95
N PHE A 682 -9.57 19.65 -19.95
CA PHE A 682 -10.17 20.44 -21.04
C PHE A 682 -11.38 21.26 -20.56
N LEU A 683 -11.33 22.59 -20.80
CA LEU A 683 -12.42 23.52 -21.16
C LEU A 683 -13.86 23.23 -20.69
N HIS A 684 -14.05 22.79 -19.45
CA HIS A 684 -15.33 22.65 -18.77
C HIS A 684 -15.22 23.25 -17.35
N PRO A 685 -16.32 23.72 -16.72
CA PRO A 685 -16.25 24.55 -15.52
C PRO A 685 -15.43 23.89 -14.41
N PRO A 686 -14.77 24.68 -13.55
CA PRO A 686 -13.86 24.17 -12.52
C PRO A 686 -14.51 23.02 -11.75
N GLN A 687 -13.69 22.01 -11.43
CA GLN A 687 -14.13 20.93 -10.58
C GLN A 687 -14.54 21.52 -9.24
N ASP A 688 -15.79 21.27 -8.86
CA ASP A 688 -16.38 21.75 -7.64
C ASP A 688 -16.69 20.52 -6.76
N SER A 689 -15.79 20.27 -5.82
CA SER A 689 -15.86 19.14 -4.91
C SER A 689 -17.09 19.20 -4.01
N LYS A 690 -17.59 20.41 -3.68
CA LYS A 690 -18.83 20.60 -2.92
C LYS A 690 -20.04 20.22 -3.76
N ARG A 691 -20.12 20.69 -5.00
CA ARG A 691 -21.19 20.31 -5.95
C ARG A 691 -21.21 18.81 -6.20
N PHE A 692 -20.05 18.20 -6.44
CA PHE A 692 -19.95 16.76 -6.62
C PHE A 692 -20.36 15.99 -5.36
N GLY A 693 -19.96 16.46 -4.17
CA GLY A 693 -20.41 15.90 -2.88
C GLY A 693 -21.92 15.96 -2.69
N ALA A 694 -22.57 17.05 -3.10
CA ALA A 694 -24.03 17.16 -3.10
C ALA A 694 -24.69 16.15 -4.05
N ASN A 695 -24.12 15.96 -5.25
CA ASN A 695 -24.59 14.96 -6.20
C ASN A 695 -24.45 13.53 -5.66
N ILE A 696 -23.37 13.22 -4.94
CA ILE A 696 -23.19 11.93 -4.26
C ILE A 696 -24.27 11.72 -3.21
N ARG A 697 -24.50 12.72 -2.34
CA ARG A 697 -25.55 12.66 -1.31
C ARG A 697 -26.92 12.38 -1.94
N GLN A 698 -27.27 13.11 -3.00
CA GLN A 698 -28.55 12.93 -3.68
C GLN A 698 -28.65 11.57 -4.36
N ALA A 699 -27.59 11.12 -5.06
CA ALA A 699 -27.55 9.79 -5.67
C ALA A 699 -27.78 8.67 -4.65
N MET A 700 -27.17 8.76 -3.47
CA MET A 700 -27.39 7.79 -2.39
C MET A 700 -28.85 7.78 -1.89
N LEU A 701 -29.47 8.96 -1.74
CA LEU A 701 -30.87 9.06 -1.32
C LEU A 701 -31.82 8.50 -2.39
N ASP A 702 -31.59 8.82 -3.66
CA ASP A 702 -32.44 8.37 -4.77
C ASP A 702 -32.38 6.85 -4.95
N ILE A 703 -31.19 6.26 -4.85
CA ILE A 703 -31.02 4.79 -4.90
C ILE A 703 -31.72 4.14 -3.70
N ALA A 704 -31.60 4.73 -2.50
CA ALA A 704 -32.28 4.21 -1.31
C ALA A 704 -33.81 4.26 -1.46
N ALA A 705 -34.36 5.30 -2.08
CA ALA A 705 -35.80 5.42 -2.32
C ALA A 705 -36.35 4.31 -3.24
N LEU A 706 -35.54 3.78 -4.17
CA LEU A 706 -35.94 2.63 -4.99
C LEU A 706 -36.11 1.34 -4.16
N MET A 707 -35.39 1.24 -3.04
CA MET A 707 -35.41 0.05 -2.20
C MET A 707 -36.70 -0.07 -1.37
N ASP A 708 -37.40 1.03 -1.13
CA ASP A 708 -38.71 1.06 -0.45
C ASP A 708 -39.86 0.60 -1.36
N VAL A 709 -39.63 0.45 -2.67
CA VAL A 709 -40.62 0.02 -3.66
C VAL A 709 -40.83 -1.50 -3.67
N GLN A 710 -40.04 -2.28 -2.91
CA GLN A 710 -40.30 -3.72 -2.80
C GLN A 710 -41.72 -3.98 -2.25
N PRO A 711 -42.59 -4.71 -2.97
CA PRO A 711 -43.85 -5.14 -2.42
C PRO A 711 -43.56 -5.96 -1.15
N ARG A 712 -44.36 -5.76 -0.10
CA ARG A 712 -44.47 -6.71 1.02
C ARG A 712 -44.98 -8.06 0.49
N GLN A 713 -44.15 -8.82 -0.20
CA GLN A 713 -44.46 -10.15 -0.70
C GLN A 713 -43.27 -11.08 -0.42
N LYS A 714 -43.26 -11.60 0.81
CA LYS A 714 -43.13 -13.03 1.16
C LYS A 714 -43.00 -13.16 2.68
N ALA A 715 -44.12 -12.91 3.37
CA ALA A 715 -44.42 -13.55 4.64
C ALA A 715 -45.54 -14.55 4.35
N ARG A 716 -45.16 -15.74 3.89
CA ARG A 716 -45.89 -17.00 4.01
C ARG A 716 -44.87 -18.13 3.93
#